data_AF-A0A0M9G743-F1
#
_entry.id   AF-A0A0M9G743-F1
#
_cell.length_a   1.000
_cell.length_b   1.000
_cell.length_c   1.000
_cell.angle_alpha   90.00
_cell.angle_beta   90.00
_cell.angle_gamma   90.00
#
_symmetry.space_group_name_H-M   'P 1'
#
loop_
_entity.id
_entity.type
_entity.pdbx_description
1 polymer ?
#
loop_
_entity_poly.entity_id
_entity_poly.type
_entity_poly.pdbx_seq_one_letter_code
_entity_poly.pdbx_strand_id
1 'polypeptide(L)'
;MRLPLHRASTCGFQRVPEKALWAPWRSCHSANTSLSTAATALSTTSASPSFLSALLEPEETIPLEDTTRTYTTMDVVERCEVYNPREPNVTSHDDASAADSLDGATVGPLQRAHAEGKLWSHFVGAQSSSASSSSAEPPGWFVQLCKDLYYRTDSSTPNAHNVDSLDETARESDPLAQRHVEAAQRASNWRGMPSVERSSRHDDLPQQQESSVAPHRADDAIEVDPYTWLPFDLLDVKDYLVGPYVFPPTSTYTTEQKVKLCLGQRQKEYVCFCRTYCFPERWQIPTSMGTQPARLWVDPSCPTPVVFLQLSPDFPPAMWLPIRATVAAVRGVLSSFAAQAFFHREEQHAVFEQRYETAKRVMELQRLPTSHEGDVLRFMAYEARNTPYLDAPLREYANQQEFFLGEYDDPERLLEHVDLCPFFFAMPQLRTVTDPHAERMVPTVEGAGVVPSLYRCIFSKALIQISVHLSAEVKLPPQDPESFYFLWKDSQVVPKMKIPVFARVSWPDNNNLSGGGLLGRRFNRLFQTEFASDVPVDAIIGVFYVMQWAQRVHDLLGVVGMRQRVAELEAATQLPEAAKLYPGTREIPNPEYTAQERLGMHIQYLSHLGDPQILDTIAAVLPAAAAPVRMGCAKAALIAGDRELFRRIVSSEPPGRMQHYMTKLVVKRKTRDLVDPEPRLLEDQYEFAAPLWTKRGTRIDRNTLEGAVDAARLLR
;
A
#
# COMPACT_ATOMS: atom_id res chain seq x y z
N MET A 1 -55.74 23.51 -55.05
CA MET A 1 -56.71 23.74 -56.13
C MET A 1 -56.89 22.44 -56.90
N ARG A 2 -58.13 21.93 -56.96
CA ARG A 2 -58.70 20.83 -57.77
C ARG A 2 -58.12 19.40 -57.68
N LEU A 3 -58.91 18.56 -56.97
CA LEU A 3 -59.23 17.12 -57.12
C LEU A 3 -59.58 16.70 -58.59
N PRO A 4 -59.95 15.43 -58.96
CA PRO A 4 -60.18 14.18 -58.16
C PRO A 4 -59.81 12.79 -58.78
N LEU A 5 -59.92 11.71 -57.95
CA LEU A 5 -60.52 10.34 -58.14
C LEU A 5 -60.00 9.40 -59.28
N HIS A 6 -59.89 8.05 -59.21
CA HIS A 6 -60.21 6.97 -58.25
C HIS A 6 -59.67 5.61 -58.79
N ARG A 7 -59.26 4.69 -57.87
CA ARG A 7 -59.53 3.21 -57.79
C ARG A 7 -59.10 2.27 -58.94
N ALA A 8 -58.72 0.99 -58.74
CA ALA A 8 -58.67 0.08 -57.58
C ALA A 8 -57.93 -1.26 -57.89
N SER A 9 -57.62 -1.98 -56.79
CA SER A 9 -57.61 -3.45 -56.59
C SER A 9 -56.39 -4.24 -57.10
N THR A 10 -55.81 -5.24 -56.41
CA THR A 10 -56.11 -6.05 -55.18
C THR A 10 -54.89 -6.97 -55.00
N CYS A 11 -54.28 -7.21 -53.83
CA CYS A 11 -54.56 -8.14 -52.71
C CYS A 11 -53.18 -8.25 -51.99
N GLY A 12 -52.95 -8.27 -50.68
CA GLY A 12 -53.74 -8.58 -49.50
C GLY A 12 -52.88 -9.52 -48.63
N PHE A 13 -52.31 -9.05 -47.51
CA PHE A 13 -52.10 -9.83 -46.28
C PHE A 13 -51.71 -8.90 -45.11
N GLN A 14 -52.37 -9.10 -43.96
CA GLN A 14 -52.35 -8.28 -42.75
C GLN A 14 -51.86 -9.13 -41.55
N ARG A 15 -50.98 -8.55 -40.71
CA ARG A 15 -50.70 -8.74 -39.24
C ARG A 15 -50.46 -10.17 -38.70
N VAL A 16 -49.67 -10.46 -37.65
CA VAL A 16 -49.43 -9.85 -36.32
C VAL A 16 -48.06 -10.37 -35.71
N PRO A 17 -47.65 -10.23 -34.42
CA PRO A 17 -46.31 -9.74 -34.00
C PRO A 17 -45.49 -10.69 -33.05
N GLU A 18 -44.37 -10.16 -32.52
CA GLU A 18 -43.62 -10.53 -31.27
C GLU A 18 -43.65 -11.98 -30.72
N LYS A 19 -42.49 -12.65 -30.71
CA LYS A 19 -41.75 -13.20 -29.53
C LYS A 19 -40.72 -14.26 -29.93
N ALA A 20 -39.74 -14.44 -29.03
CA ALA A 20 -38.82 -15.59 -28.87
C ALA A 20 -37.44 -15.49 -29.56
N LEU A 21 -36.53 -14.78 -28.90
CA LEU A 21 -35.13 -15.20 -28.78
C LEU A 21 -35.06 -16.19 -27.60
N TRP A 22 -34.53 -17.39 -27.82
CA TRP A 22 -33.63 -18.17 -26.93
C TRP A 22 -33.32 -19.56 -27.49
N ALA A 23 -32.02 -19.87 -27.52
CA ALA A 23 -31.34 -21.19 -27.54
C ALA A 23 -31.26 -21.99 -28.87
N PRO A 24 -30.39 -23.03 -28.95
CA PRO A 24 -28.92 -23.00 -28.83
C PRO A 24 -28.24 -23.75 -30.00
N TRP A 25 -27.04 -23.36 -30.43
CA TRP A 25 -26.27 -24.13 -31.42
C TRP A 25 -25.02 -24.76 -30.82
N ARG A 26 -24.85 -26.03 -31.20
CA ARG A 26 -24.07 -27.08 -30.58
C ARG A 26 -22.59 -27.02 -30.93
N SER A 27 -21.82 -27.57 -29.99
CA SER A 27 -20.53 -28.26 -30.16
C SER A 27 -20.23 -28.72 -31.60
N CYS A 28 -19.08 -28.30 -32.10
CA CYS A 28 -18.32 -29.02 -33.11
C CYS A 28 -16.92 -29.27 -32.53
N HIS A 29 -16.71 -30.48 -32.03
CA HIS A 29 -15.38 -31.03 -31.80
C HIS A 29 -14.65 -31.12 -33.15
N SER A 30 -13.49 -30.48 -33.26
CA SER A 30 -12.44 -30.96 -34.15
C SER A 30 -11.21 -31.21 -33.30
N ALA A 31 -10.80 -32.48 -33.29
CA ALA A 31 -9.60 -32.94 -32.65
C ALA A 31 -8.40 -32.43 -33.47
N ASN A 32 -7.64 -31.48 -32.90
CA ASN A 32 -6.28 -31.24 -33.33
C ASN A 32 -5.34 -31.58 -32.16
N THR A 33 -4.83 -32.80 -32.25
CA THR A 33 -3.65 -33.28 -31.56
C THR A 33 -2.50 -32.31 -31.84
N SER A 34 -2.14 -31.49 -30.86
CA SER A 34 -0.88 -30.73 -30.89
C SER A 34 -0.14 -31.01 -29.60
N LEU A 35 1.13 -31.40 -29.78
CA LEU A 35 2.03 -31.79 -28.73
C LEU A 35 2.18 -30.66 -27.71
N SER A 36 1.84 -30.96 -26.46
CA SER A 36 2.29 -30.17 -25.32
C SER A 36 3.81 -30.38 -25.17
N THR A 37 4.60 -29.54 -25.84
CA THR A 37 5.96 -29.28 -25.37
C THR A 37 5.83 -28.39 -24.14
N ALA A 38 5.83 -29.05 -22.98
CA ALA A 38 6.16 -28.43 -21.72
C ALA A 38 7.54 -27.75 -21.88
N ALA A 39 7.54 -26.44 -22.06
CA ALA A 39 8.72 -25.63 -21.88
C ALA A 39 9.15 -25.83 -20.42
N THR A 40 10.14 -26.68 -20.24
CA THR A 40 10.74 -26.99 -18.96
C THR A 40 11.46 -25.71 -18.55
N ALA A 41 10.84 -24.93 -17.66
CA ALA A 41 11.50 -23.80 -17.01
C ALA A 41 12.68 -24.39 -16.22
N LEU A 42 13.85 -24.32 -16.84
CA LEU A 42 15.11 -24.63 -16.19
C LEU A 42 15.25 -23.68 -15.01
N SER A 43 15.24 -24.27 -13.82
CA SER A 43 15.67 -23.67 -12.57
C SER A 43 17.11 -23.18 -12.75
N THR A 44 17.25 -21.93 -13.15
CA THR A 44 18.43 -21.12 -12.86
C THR A 44 18.02 -20.10 -11.82
N THR A 45 18.68 -20.14 -10.67
CA THR A 45 18.74 -19.04 -9.70
C THR A 45 19.28 -17.79 -10.41
N SER A 46 18.42 -17.03 -11.06
CA SER A 46 18.74 -15.69 -11.56
C SER A 46 17.89 -14.70 -10.81
N ALA A 47 18.54 -13.79 -10.09
CA ALA A 47 17.90 -12.59 -9.57
C ALA A 47 17.05 -11.96 -10.69
N SER A 48 15.85 -11.49 -10.34
CA SER A 48 14.96 -10.81 -11.29
C SER A 48 15.75 -9.78 -12.10
N PRO A 49 15.61 -9.74 -13.44
CA PRO A 49 16.37 -8.82 -14.26
C PRO A 49 16.13 -7.38 -13.79
N SER A 50 17.19 -6.56 -13.80
CA SER A 50 17.06 -5.14 -13.46
C SER A 50 16.06 -4.45 -14.40
N PHE A 51 15.44 -3.35 -13.94
CA PHE A 51 14.45 -2.63 -14.73
C PHE A 51 15.03 -2.12 -16.07
N LEU A 52 16.27 -1.62 -16.08
CA LEU A 52 17.01 -1.33 -17.31
C LEU A 52 17.17 -2.55 -18.22
N SER A 53 17.50 -3.72 -17.69
CA SER A 53 17.61 -4.96 -18.48
C SER A 53 16.28 -5.32 -19.14
N ALA A 54 15.17 -5.25 -18.40
CA ALA A 54 13.83 -5.52 -18.93
C ALA A 54 13.38 -4.49 -19.98
N LEU A 55 13.92 -3.26 -19.95
CA LEU A 55 13.67 -2.23 -20.96
C LEU A 55 14.43 -2.50 -22.27
N LEU A 56 15.71 -2.92 -22.17
CA LEU A 56 16.58 -3.13 -23.32
C LEU A 56 16.35 -4.48 -23.99
N GLU A 57 16.13 -5.51 -23.18
CA GLU A 57 15.88 -6.89 -23.58
C GLU A 57 14.54 -7.33 -22.98
N PRO A 58 13.41 -6.85 -23.55
CA PRO A 58 12.08 -7.24 -23.09
C PRO A 58 11.87 -8.74 -23.25
N GLU A 59 11.13 -9.34 -22.32
CA GLU A 59 10.81 -10.75 -22.36
C GLU A 59 10.07 -11.12 -23.65
N GLU A 60 10.42 -12.26 -24.24
CA GLU A 60 9.71 -12.80 -25.39
C GLU A 60 8.32 -13.27 -24.97
N THR A 61 7.28 -12.77 -25.64
CA THR A 61 5.88 -13.06 -25.39
C THR A 61 5.30 -13.91 -26.52
N ILE A 62 4.32 -13.40 -27.27
CA ILE A 62 3.66 -14.09 -28.37
C ILE A 62 4.36 -13.70 -29.69
N PRO A 63 4.84 -14.66 -30.49
CA PRO A 63 5.45 -14.36 -31.78
C PRO A 63 4.38 -13.90 -32.78
N LEU A 64 4.59 -12.72 -33.36
CA LEU A 64 3.80 -12.17 -34.46
C LEU A 64 4.63 -12.21 -35.74
N GLU A 65 4.35 -13.19 -36.60
CA GLU A 65 5.04 -13.35 -37.87
C GLU A 65 4.56 -12.33 -38.90
N ASP A 66 5.52 -11.63 -39.51
CA ASP A 66 5.31 -10.78 -40.68
C ASP A 66 6.26 -11.24 -41.80
N THR A 67 5.95 -10.83 -43.02
CA THR A 67 6.73 -11.05 -44.24
C THR A 67 8.19 -10.61 -44.15
N THR A 68 8.53 -9.67 -43.25
CA THR A 68 9.88 -9.09 -43.14
C THR A 68 10.63 -9.45 -41.85
N ARG A 69 9.91 -9.81 -40.77
CA ARG A 69 10.46 -10.12 -39.46
C ARG A 69 9.43 -10.83 -38.59
N THR A 70 9.87 -11.38 -37.47
CA THR A 70 8.97 -11.86 -36.41
C THR A 70 9.08 -10.92 -35.21
N TYR A 71 7.96 -10.35 -34.77
CA TYR A 71 7.91 -9.49 -33.59
C TYR A 71 7.52 -10.33 -32.36
N THR A 72 8.44 -10.50 -31.41
CA THR A 72 8.28 -11.40 -30.26
C THR A 72 8.16 -10.69 -28.92
N THR A 73 8.32 -9.37 -28.86
CA THR A 73 8.49 -8.63 -27.61
C THR A 73 7.34 -7.67 -27.30
N MET A 74 6.15 -7.91 -27.87
CA MET A 74 4.97 -7.10 -27.55
C MET A 74 4.52 -7.40 -26.12
N ASP A 75 4.31 -6.38 -25.29
CA ASP A 75 3.72 -6.59 -23.97
C ASP A 75 2.20 -6.77 -24.12
N VAL A 76 1.74 -8.01 -24.28
CA VAL A 76 0.34 -8.37 -24.59
C VAL A 76 -0.49 -8.49 -23.31
N VAL A 77 -1.75 -8.02 -23.36
CA VAL A 77 -2.75 -8.23 -22.30
C VAL A 77 -2.84 -9.71 -21.94
N GLU A 78 -2.92 -9.98 -20.64
CA GLU A 78 -3.01 -11.35 -20.14
C GLU A 78 -4.28 -12.04 -20.61
N ARG A 79 -4.22 -13.37 -20.73
CA ARG A 79 -5.41 -14.16 -21.07
C ARG A 79 -6.48 -13.98 -19.98
N CYS A 80 -7.74 -14.09 -20.39
CA CYS A 80 -8.85 -14.08 -19.44
C CYS A 80 -8.62 -15.14 -18.35
N GLU A 81 -8.68 -14.71 -17.10
CA GLU A 81 -8.58 -15.61 -15.96
C GLU A 81 -9.79 -16.55 -15.93
N VAL A 82 -9.54 -17.81 -15.58
CA VAL A 82 -10.58 -18.83 -15.50
C VAL A 82 -10.53 -19.43 -14.10
N TYR A 83 -11.59 -19.23 -13.32
CA TYR A 83 -11.73 -19.93 -12.05
C TYR A 83 -11.86 -21.44 -12.30
N ASN A 84 -10.93 -22.22 -11.77
CA ASN A 84 -10.93 -23.67 -11.83
C ASN A 84 -11.32 -24.24 -10.45
N PRO A 85 -12.54 -24.79 -10.27
CA PRO A 85 -12.97 -25.35 -8.98
C PRO A 85 -12.13 -26.55 -8.49
N ARG A 86 -11.29 -27.13 -9.36
CA ARG A 86 -10.38 -28.23 -8.99
C ARG A 86 -9.07 -27.75 -8.38
N GLU A 87 -8.73 -26.48 -8.57
CA GLU A 87 -7.54 -25.88 -7.96
C GLU A 87 -7.91 -25.37 -6.56
N PRO A 88 -7.24 -25.85 -5.50
CA PRO A 88 -7.53 -25.40 -4.15
C PRO A 88 -7.06 -23.96 -3.95
N ASN A 89 -7.80 -23.19 -3.15
CA ASN A 89 -7.39 -21.83 -2.76
C ASN A 89 -6.08 -21.82 -1.95
N VAL A 90 -5.84 -22.87 -1.16
CA VAL A 90 -4.58 -23.07 -0.44
C VAL A 90 -3.77 -24.10 -1.20
N THR A 91 -2.63 -23.69 -1.74
CA THR A 91 -1.65 -24.64 -2.27
C THR A 91 -0.94 -25.27 -1.09
N SER A 92 -0.90 -26.59 -1.00
CA SER A 92 -0.18 -27.32 0.06
C SER A 92 1.35 -27.26 -0.13
N HIS A 93 1.87 -26.16 -0.68
CA HIS A 93 3.30 -25.91 -0.85
C HIS A 93 3.92 -25.38 0.45
N ASP A 94 3.82 -26.17 1.51
CA ASP A 94 4.91 -26.28 2.47
C ASP A 94 5.53 -27.68 2.23
N ASP A 95 6.79 -27.69 1.78
CA ASP A 95 7.76 -28.78 1.94
C ASP A 95 7.53 -30.12 1.19
N ALA A 96 7.48 -30.08 -0.15
CA ALA A 96 7.69 -31.26 -0.99
C ALA A 96 8.77 -31.05 -2.08
N SER A 97 9.79 -30.23 -1.80
CA SER A 97 11.07 -30.33 -2.51
C SER A 97 11.96 -31.32 -1.75
N ALA A 98 12.30 -32.40 -2.45
CA ALA A 98 12.96 -33.59 -1.97
C ALA A 98 14.44 -33.38 -1.56
N ALA A 99 14.66 -32.59 -0.50
CA ALA A 99 15.91 -32.55 0.27
C ALA A 99 15.69 -32.51 1.80
N ASP A 100 14.44 -32.40 2.29
CA ASP A 100 14.08 -32.45 3.72
C ASP A 100 13.31 -33.74 4.11
N SER A 101 13.38 -34.79 3.30
CA SER A 101 12.81 -36.12 3.60
C SER A 101 13.66 -36.94 4.58
N LEU A 102 14.21 -36.27 5.60
CA LEU A 102 14.79 -36.82 6.83
C LEU A 102 14.43 -35.90 8.00
N ASP A 103 13.14 -35.77 8.32
CA ASP A 103 12.63 -35.81 9.70
C ASP A 103 11.15 -35.41 9.75
N GLY A 104 10.30 -36.29 10.27
CA GLY A 104 8.92 -35.94 10.56
C GLY A 104 8.87 -34.90 11.66
N ALA A 105 8.19 -33.76 11.43
CA ALA A 105 7.79 -32.73 12.41
C ALA A 105 8.52 -32.83 13.76
N THR A 106 9.83 -32.56 13.77
CA THR A 106 10.61 -32.66 15.00
C THR A 106 10.19 -31.50 15.88
N VAL A 107 9.41 -31.79 16.92
CA VAL A 107 9.09 -30.88 18.03
C VAL A 107 10.36 -30.11 18.37
N GLY A 108 10.32 -28.78 18.40
CA GLY A 108 11.51 -27.97 18.63
C GLY A 108 12.11 -28.21 20.03
N PRO A 109 13.40 -27.90 20.26
CA PRO A 109 14.05 -28.14 21.55
C PRO A 109 13.35 -27.43 22.71
N LEU A 110 12.83 -26.21 22.49
CA LEU A 110 12.12 -25.45 23.52
C LEU A 110 10.73 -26.04 23.78
N GLN A 111 10.01 -26.44 22.73
CA GLN A 111 8.71 -27.09 22.87
C GLN A 111 8.81 -28.45 23.59
N ARG A 112 9.86 -29.24 23.33
CA ARG A 112 10.17 -30.45 24.11
C ARG A 112 10.46 -30.13 25.57
N ALA A 113 11.33 -29.15 25.83
CA ALA A 113 11.66 -28.75 27.19
C ALA A 113 10.44 -28.25 27.96
N HIS A 114 9.52 -27.54 27.31
CA HIS A 114 8.25 -27.12 27.88
C HIS A 114 7.36 -28.32 28.26
N ALA A 115 7.20 -29.30 27.36
CA ALA A 115 6.46 -30.52 27.64
C ALA A 115 7.06 -31.34 28.80
N GLU A 116 8.38 -31.29 28.98
CA GLU A 116 9.10 -31.91 30.09
C GLU A 116 9.11 -31.07 31.39
N GLY A 117 8.48 -29.89 31.40
CA GLY A 117 8.47 -28.98 32.56
C GLY A 117 9.80 -28.27 32.84
N LYS A 118 10.72 -28.24 31.86
CA LYS A 118 12.08 -27.66 31.94
C LYS A 118 12.24 -26.34 31.19
N LEU A 119 11.14 -25.66 30.86
CA LEU A 119 11.15 -24.41 30.08
C LEU A 119 12.15 -23.37 30.63
N TRP A 120 12.16 -23.17 31.95
CA TRP A 120 12.97 -22.13 32.60
C TRP A 120 14.48 -22.35 32.49
N SER A 121 14.92 -23.59 32.27
CA SER A 121 16.35 -23.90 32.08
C SER A 121 16.92 -23.37 30.75
N HIS A 122 16.04 -23.02 29.80
CA HIS A 122 16.43 -22.45 28.50
C HIS A 122 16.53 -20.92 28.52
N PHE A 123 16.14 -20.25 29.61
CA PHE A 123 16.30 -18.79 29.72
C PHE A 123 17.76 -18.43 29.99
N VAL A 124 18.29 -17.48 29.23
CA VAL A 124 19.64 -16.95 29.45
C VAL A 124 19.72 -16.30 30.84
N GLY A 125 20.69 -16.75 31.65
CA GLY A 125 20.89 -16.25 33.02
C GLY A 125 20.06 -16.94 34.11
N ALA A 126 19.38 -18.05 33.81
CA ALA A 126 18.68 -18.85 34.83
C ALA A 126 19.66 -19.34 35.93
N GLN A 127 19.33 -19.06 37.19
CA GLN A 127 20.12 -19.55 38.32
C GLN A 127 19.88 -21.05 38.49
N SER A 128 20.90 -21.87 38.25
CA SER A 128 20.89 -23.27 38.66
C SER A 128 21.08 -23.33 40.18
N SER A 129 20.00 -23.18 40.94
CA SER A 129 20.04 -23.38 42.39
C SER A 129 20.43 -24.83 42.67
N SER A 130 21.63 -25.01 43.22
CA SER A 130 22.21 -26.22 43.85
C SER A 130 21.75 -27.60 43.36
N ALA A 131 22.71 -28.40 42.90
CA ALA A 131 22.61 -29.79 42.52
C ALA A 131 21.91 -30.71 43.55
N SER A 132 20.57 -30.83 43.50
CA SER A 132 19.82 -32.02 43.96
C SER A 132 18.29 -32.02 43.74
N SER A 133 17.67 -31.03 43.09
CA SER A 133 16.23 -31.11 42.77
C SER A 133 15.84 -30.33 41.52
N SER A 134 15.05 -30.98 40.68
CA SER A 134 14.85 -30.75 39.25
C SER A 134 13.78 -29.71 38.88
N SER A 135 13.97 -28.42 39.20
CA SER A 135 13.21 -27.36 38.52
C SER A 135 13.97 -26.02 38.55
N ALA A 136 14.48 -25.57 37.40
CA ALA A 136 14.94 -24.19 37.27
C ALA A 136 13.76 -23.24 37.50
N GLU A 137 13.98 -22.17 38.25
CA GLU A 137 12.94 -21.16 38.52
C GLU A 137 12.81 -20.16 37.37
N PRO A 138 11.62 -19.57 37.15
CA PRO A 138 11.45 -18.50 36.18
C PRO A 138 12.33 -17.28 36.48
N PRO A 139 12.80 -16.53 35.46
CA PRO A 139 13.57 -15.32 35.68
C PRO A 139 12.84 -14.31 36.58
N GLY A 140 13.55 -13.70 37.53
CA GLY A 140 12.94 -12.78 38.50
C GLY A 140 12.21 -11.59 37.87
N TRP A 141 12.73 -11.06 36.77
CA TRP A 141 12.07 -9.98 36.00
C TRP A 141 10.74 -10.43 35.40
N PHE A 142 10.67 -11.67 34.91
CA PHE A 142 9.46 -12.23 34.29
C PHE A 142 8.38 -12.47 35.34
N VAL A 143 8.76 -13.00 36.50
CA VAL A 143 7.86 -13.16 37.65
C VAL A 143 7.31 -11.81 38.09
N GLN A 144 8.16 -10.78 38.20
CA GLN A 144 7.72 -9.45 38.59
C GLN A 144 6.77 -8.84 37.56
N LEU A 145 7.09 -8.94 36.27
CA LEU A 145 6.22 -8.48 35.19
C LEU A 145 4.85 -9.16 35.24
N CYS A 146 4.79 -10.49 35.37
CA CYS A 146 3.53 -11.23 35.48
C CYS A 146 2.72 -10.81 36.71
N LYS A 147 3.37 -10.63 37.87
CA LYS A 147 2.70 -10.11 39.08
C LYS A 147 2.12 -8.72 38.85
N ASP A 148 2.89 -7.81 38.28
CA ASP A 148 2.48 -6.43 38.02
C ASP A 148 1.36 -6.33 36.99
N LEU A 149 1.38 -7.17 35.95
CA LEU A 149 0.30 -7.29 34.97
C LEU A 149 -0.99 -7.83 35.62
N TYR A 150 -0.87 -8.85 36.48
CA TYR A 150 -2.01 -9.50 37.14
C TYR A 150 -2.68 -8.60 38.18
N TYR A 151 -1.90 -8.04 39.11
CA TYR A 151 -2.41 -7.24 40.22
C TYR A 151 -2.62 -5.77 39.87
N ARG A 152 -2.25 -5.36 38.66
CA ARG A 152 -2.24 -3.96 38.22
C ARG A 152 -1.40 -3.03 39.08
N THR A 153 -0.28 -3.54 39.61
CA THR A 153 0.66 -2.77 40.42
C THR A 153 1.79 -2.22 39.55
N ASP A 154 2.28 -1.03 39.88
CA ASP A 154 3.50 -0.47 39.29
C ASP A 154 4.60 -0.56 40.35
N SER A 155 5.28 -1.71 40.42
CA SER A 155 6.35 -1.95 41.40
C SER A 155 7.69 -1.32 40.99
N SER A 156 7.80 -0.80 39.76
CA SER A 156 8.97 -0.09 39.27
C SER A 156 9.19 1.19 40.08
N THR A 157 10.31 1.25 40.80
CA THR A 157 10.71 2.40 41.63
C THR A 157 10.64 3.73 40.86
N PRO A 158 10.20 4.84 41.47
CA PRO A 158 10.04 6.15 40.83
C PRO A 158 11.36 6.86 40.44
N ASN A 159 12.49 6.15 40.45
CA ASN A 159 13.80 6.66 40.07
C ASN A 159 14.24 6.12 38.70
N ALA A 160 13.58 6.55 37.63
CA ALA A 160 14.17 6.55 36.31
C ALA A 160 13.46 7.59 35.43
N HIS A 161 14.02 8.79 35.33
CA HIS A 161 13.82 9.67 34.18
C HIS A 161 14.44 9.08 32.89
N ASN A 162 14.53 7.76 32.76
CA ASN A 162 14.93 7.11 31.52
C ASN A 162 13.70 7.08 30.62
N VAL A 163 13.72 7.91 29.58
CA VAL A 163 12.82 7.79 28.44
C VAL A 163 12.78 6.32 28.01
N ASP A 164 11.62 5.67 28.12
CA ASP A 164 11.41 4.28 27.67
C ASP A 164 11.55 4.24 26.13
N SER A 165 12.79 4.14 25.66
CA SER A 165 13.11 4.13 24.24
C SER A 165 12.84 2.75 23.65
N LEU A 166 11.73 2.61 22.92
CA LEU A 166 11.43 1.43 22.11
C LEU A 166 12.54 1.11 21.10
N ASP A 167 13.29 2.15 20.71
CA ASP A 167 14.44 1.99 19.82
C ASP A 167 15.59 1.24 20.50
N GLU A 168 15.87 1.50 21.78
CA GLU A 168 16.92 0.76 22.49
C GLU A 168 16.56 -0.71 22.63
N THR A 169 15.30 -1.01 23.00
CA THR A 169 14.81 -2.39 23.14
C THR A 169 14.77 -3.13 21.81
N ALA A 170 14.44 -2.43 20.72
CA ALA A 170 14.51 -2.99 19.37
C ALA A 170 15.96 -3.34 18.95
N ARG A 171 16.96 -2.52 19.30
CA ARG A 171 18.38 -2.82 19.00
C ARG A 171 18.88 -4.02 19.77
N GLU A 172 18.56 -4.10 21.05
CA GLU A 172 19.06 -5.16 21.94
C GLU A 172 18.49 -6.53 21.58
N SER A 173 17.22 -6.58 21.14
CA SER A 173 16.54 -7.82 20.78
C SER A 173 16.75 -8.27 19.33
N ASP A 174 17.28 -7.42 18.45
CA ASP A 174 17.45 -7.74 17.03
C ASP A 174 18.69 -8.65 16.81
N PRO A 175 18.50 -9.94 16.45
CA PRO A 175 19.63 -10.86 16.23
C PRO A 175 20.50 -10.43 15.05
N LEU A 176 19.97 -9.67 14.08
CA LEU A 176 20.76 -9.13 12.97
C LEU A 176 21.60 -7.94 13.42
N ALA A 177 21.06 -7.07 14.27
CA ALA A 177 21.83 -5.98 14.87
C ALA A 177 22.98 -6.53 15.73
N GLN A 178 22.74 -7.56 16.53
CA GLN A 178 23.77 -8.26 17.30
C GLN A 178 24.88 -8.83 16.40
N ARG A 179 24.52 -9.50 15.28
CA ARG A 179 25.51 -10.00 14.31
C ARG A 179 26.32 -8.89 13.65
N HIS A 180 25.71 -7.75 13.34
CA HIS A 180 26.43 -6.59 12.79
C HIS A 180 27.37 -5.96 13.82
N VAL A 181 26.95 -5.87 15.09
CA VAL A 181 27.81 -5.40 16.19
C VAL A 181 28.96 -6.36 16.41
N GLU A 182 28.72 -7.67 16.44
CA GLU A 182 29.78 -8.68 16.54
C GLU A 182 30.73 -8.65 15.33
N ALA A 183 30.21 -8.46 14.11
CA ALA A 183 31.02 -8.33 12.90
C ALA A 183 31.85 -7.03 12.91
N ALA A 184 31.26 -5.92 13.37
CA ALA A 184 31.95 -4.65 13.56
C ALA A 184 32.99 -4.70 14.68
N GLN A 185 32.73 -5.44 15.76
CA GLN A 185 33.67 -5.70 16.86
C GLN A 185 34.82 -6.64 16.41
N ARG A 186 34.53 -7.64 15.57
CA ARG A 186 35.57 -8.45 14.90
C ARG A 186 36.43 -7.60 13.95
N ALA A 187 35.87 -6.60 13.30
CA ALA A 187 36.58 -5.66 12.45
C ALA A 187 37.35 -4.57 13.23
N SER A 188 36.84 -4.13 14.39
CA SER A 188 37.47 -3.10 15.24
C SER A 188 38.60 -3.63 16.12
N ASN A 189 38.76 -4.95 16.25
CA ASN A 189 39.93 -5.59 16.85
C ASN A 189 41.27 -5.29 16.12
N TRP A 190 41.25 -4.51 15.02
CA TRP A 190 42.43 -4.02 14.31
C TRP A 190 42.74 -2.52 14.51
N ARG A 191 41.99 -1.78 15.34
CA ARG A 191 42.32 -0.38 15.70
C ARG A 191 41.93 -0.07 17.14
N GLY A 192 42.91 -0.18 18.04
CA GLY A 192 42.83 0.44 19.35
C GLY A 192 43.13 1.94 19.28
N MET A 193 42.18 2.78 19.66
CA MET A 193 42.41 4.12 20.20
C MET A 193 41.21 4.51 21.11
N PRO A 194 41.43 5.29 22.19
CA PRO A 194 40.49 5.46 23.28
C PRO A 194 39.45 6.56 23.02
N SER A 195 38.28 6.38 23.65
CA SER A 195 37.15 7.30 23.67
C SER A 195 37.45 8.58 24.44
N VAL A 196 37.09 9.72 23.86
CA VAL A 196 37.13 11.06 24.47
C VAL A 196 35.79 11.34 25.13
N GLU A 197 35.80 11.55 26.44
CA GLU A 197 34.65 11.96 27.24
C GLU A 197 34.12 13.34 26.80
N ARG A 198 32.80 13.43 26.56
CA ARG A 198 32.08 14.71 26.44
C ARG A 198 31.15 14.88 27.63
N SER A 199 31.45 15.89 28.43
CA SER A 199 30.63 16.44 29.51
C SER A 199 29.35 17.07 28.94
N SER A 200 28.19 16.66 29.44
CA SER A 200 26.91 17.36 29.30
C SER A 200 26.72 18.32 30.47
N ARG A 201 26.31 19.56 30.17
CA ARG A 201 25.82 20.54 31.14
C ARG A 201 24.30 20.52 31.11
N HIS A 202 23.68 20.36 32.27
CA HIS A 202 22.25 20.54 32.51
C HIS A 202 21.99 21.99 32.91
N ASP A 203 20.99 22.63 32.29
CA ASP A 203 20.36 23.85 32.78
C ASP A 203 18.99 23.45 33.35
N ASP A 204 18.80 23.69 34.65
CA ASP A 204 17.57 23.47 35.41
C ASP A 204 16.66 24.72 35.34
N LEU A 205 15.36 24.52 35.10
CA LEU A 205 14.31 25.49 35.41
C LEU A 205 13.13 24.78 36.13
N PRO A 206 12.58 25.36 37.21
CA PRO A 206 11.66 24.65 38.10
C PRO A 206 10.17 24.78 37.73
N GLN A 207 9.49 23.65 37.96
CA GLN A 207 8.08 23.37 38.29
C GLN A 207 7.08 24.54 38.44
N GLN A 208 5.88 24.35 37.87
CA GLN A 208 4.62 24.54 38.59
C GLN A 208 3.64 23.42 38.25
N GLN A 209 3.24 22.68 39.27
CA GLN A 209 2.33 21.55 39.25
C GLN A 209 1.13 21.93 40.12
N GLU A 210 -0.03 22.19 39.52
CA GLU A 210 -1.28 22.40 40.26
C GLU A 210 -1.99 21.06 40.43
N SER A 211 -2.04 20.62 41.68
CA SER A 211 -2.83 19.48 42.15
C SER A 211 -4.26 19.92 42.46
N SER A 212 -5.26 19.35 41.79
CA SER A 212 -6.64 19.37 42.26
C SER A 212 -7.10 17.94 42.55
N VAL A 213 -7.09 17.60 43.85
CA VAL A 213 -7.69 16.37 44.39
C VAL A 213 -9.21 16.61 44.49
N ALA A 214 -10.00 15.79 43.80
CA ALA A 214 -11.45 15.70 44.01
C ALA A 214 -11.78 14.43 44.82
N PRO A 215 -12.77 14.47 45.73
CA PRO A 215 -12.95 13.44 46.74
C PRO A 215 -13.72 12.24 46.21
N HIS A 216 -13.25 11.05 46.59
CA HIS A 216 -13.94 9.78 46.40
C HIS A 216 -15.31 9.77 47.09
N ARG A 217 -16.34 9.36 46.36
CA ARG A 217 -17.52 8.71 46.94
C ARG A 217 -17.51 7.24 46.55
N ALA A 218 -17.77 6.41 47.54
CA ALA A 218 -17.90 4.97 47.45
C ALA A 218 -19.36 4.63 47.18
N ASP A 219 -19.63 4.05 45.99
CA ASP A 219 -20.67 3.06 45.67
C ASP A 219 -20.77 2.98 44.14
N ASP A 220 -19.77 2.42 43.45
CA ASP A 220 -19.85 2.26 41.99
C ASP A 220 -19.02 1.04 41.55
N ALA A 221 -19.66 0.05 40.93
CA ALA A 221 -18.94 -0.85 40.03
C ALA A 221 -18.40 0.05 38.92
N ILE A 222 -17.09 0.29 38.90
CA ILE A 222 -16.45 1.20 37.93
C ILE A 222 -16.75 0.66 36.53
N GLU A 223 -17.73 1.27 35.86
CA GLU A 223 -18.04 0.99 34.46
C GLU A 223 -16.90 1.57 33.62
N VAL A 224 -15.93 0.72 33.30
CA VAL A 224 -14.78 1.10 32.48
C VAL A 224 -15.13 0.90 31.01
N ASP A 225 -14.89 1.91 30.18
CA ASP A 225 -15.06 1.80 28.74
C ASP A 225 -14.13 0.68 28.20
N PRO A 226 -14.71 -0.36 27.59
CA PRO A 226 -13.92 -1.51 27.14
C PRO A 226 -12.94 -1.19 26.00
N TYR A 227 -13.05 -0.05 25.31
CA TYR A 227 -12.05 0.40 24.34
C TYR A 227 -10.76 0.91 24.98
N THR A 228 -10.87 1.50 26.17
CA THR A 228 -9.72 2.07 26.90
C THR A 228 -9.16 1.11 27.94
N TRP A 229 -9.93 0.08 28.29
CA TRP A 229 -9.51 -0.99 29.17
C TRP A 229 -8.42 -1.86 28.56
N LEU A 230 -7.39 -2.16 29.36
CA LEU A 230 -6.31 -3.06 28.98
C LEU A 230 -6.43 -4.38 29.78
N PRO A 231 -7.02 -5.44 29.18
CA PRO A 231 -7.03 -6.75 29.80
C PRO A 231 -5.67 -7.43 29.68
N PHE A 232 -5.31 -8.22 30.70
CA PHE A 232 -4.15 -9.11 30.69
C PHE A 232 -4.59 -10.48 31.17
N ASP A 233 -4.81 -11.38 30.22
CA ASP A 233 -5.14 -12.77 30.47
C ASP A 233 -3.83 -13.57 30.48
N LEU A 234 -3.28 -13.76 31.69
CA LEU A 234 -2.05 -14.52 31.90
C LEU A 234 -2.37 -16.01 31.82
N LEU A 235 -1.60 -16.71 30.99
CA LEU A 235 -1.73 -18.15 30.84
C LEU A 235 -0.98 -18.88 31.97
N ASP A 236 -1.46 -20.06 32.35
CA ASP A 236 -0.66 -20.97 33.17
C ASP A 236 0.52 -21.51 32.34
N VAL A 237 1.60 -21.92 33.01
CA VAL A 237 2.79 -22.45 32.33
C VAL A 237 2.44 -23.61 31.39
N LYS A 238 1.54 -24.51 31.80
CA LYS A 238 1.05 -25.64 30.97
C LYS A 238 0.33 -25.19 29.69
N ASP A 239 -0.24 -23.99 29.69
CA ASP A 239 -1.07 -23.42 28.61
C ASP A 239 -0.29 -22.43 27.74
N TYR A 240 1.00 -22.20 28.03
CA TYR A 240 1.88 -21.42 27.17
C TYR A 240 1.98 -22.01 25.77
N LEU A 241 1.89 -21.14 24.77
CA LEU A 241 2.12 -21.54 23.38
C LEU A 241 3.60 -21.39 23.08
N VAL A 242 4.28 -22.52 22.93
CA VAL A 242 5.71 -22.60 22.66
C VAL A 242 5.94 -23.16 21.26
N GLY A 243 6.67 -22.42 20.44
CA GLY A 243 7.03 -22.86 19.10
C GLY A 243 7.48 -21.73 18.19
N PRO A 244 7.86 -22.04 16.94
CA PRO A 244 8.21 -21.03 15.95
C PRO A 244 6.98 -20.28 15.45
N TYR A 245 7.22 -19.13 14.82
CA TYR A 245 6.16 -18.42 14.11
C TYR A 245 5.70 -19.23 12.88
N VAL A 246 4.40 -19.47 12.78
CA VAL A 246 3.77 -20.16 11.66
C VAL A 246 3.02 -19.13 10.82
N PHE A 247 3.39 -19.01 9.56
CA PHE A 247 2.69 -18.14 8.61
C PHE A 247 1.28 -18.68 8.32
N PRO A 248 0.29 -17.81 8.07
CA PRO A 248 -1.02 -18.25 7.60
C PRO A 248 -0.91 -19.08 6.31
N PRO A 249 -1.75 -20.11 6.13
CA PRO A 249 -1.67 -21.01 4.96
C PRO A 249 -1.96 -20.29 3.64
N THR A 250 -2.67 -19.16 3.68
CA THR A 250 -2.96 -18.31 2.52
C THR A 250 -1.84 -17.33 2.18
N SER A 251 -0.77 -17.29 2.98
CA SER A 251 0.34 -16.37 2.75
C SER A 251 1.20 -16.83 1.56
N THR A 252 1.45 -15.92 0.62
CA THR A 252 2.16 -16.18 -0.63
C THR A 252 3.62 -15.73 -0.60
N TYR A 253 4.19 -15.54 0.59
CA TYR A 253 5.58 -15.15 0.76
C TYR A 253 6.54 -16.23 0.20
N THR A 254 7.56 -15.79 -0.52
CA THR A 254 8.66 -16.67 -0.95
C THR A 254 9.48 -17.17 0.24
N THR A 255 10.25 -18.23 0.07
CA THR A 255 11.12 -18.77 1.13
C THR A 255 12.10 -17.72 1.67
N GLU A 256 12.71 -16.92 0.79
CA GLU A 256 13.63 -15.86 1.18
C GLU A 256 12.93 -14.76 2.01
N GLN A 257 11.72 -14.37 1.61
CA GLN A 257 10.92 -13.41 2.37
C GLN A 257 10.50 -13.99 3.73
N LYS A 258 10.05 -15.25 3.79
CA LYS A 258 9.74 -15.93 5.06
C LYS A 258 10.96 -15.91 6.01
N VAL A 259 12.16 -16.19 5.50
CA VAL A 259 13.41 -16.12 6.28
C VAL A 259 13.69 -14.69 6.79
N LYS A 260 13.56 -13.66 5.93
CA LYS A 260 13.74 -12.25 6.33
C LYS A 260 12.70 -11.80 7.36
N LEU A 261 11.44 -12.17 7.17
CA LEU A 261 10.32 -11.87 8.09
C LEU A 261 10.48 -12.59 9.45
N CYS A 262 11.20 -13.71 9.49
CA CYS A 262 11.63 -14.39 10.71
C CYS A 262 13.04 -13.98 11.18
N LEU A 263 13.55 -12.81 10.78
CA LEU A 263 14.84 -12.24 11.20
C LEU A 263 16.04 -13.17 10.96
N GLY A 264 15.99 -13.94 9.88
CA GLY A 264 17.04 -14.88 9.48
C GLY A 264 16.98 -16.24 10.19
N GLN A 265 16.02 -16.47 11.08
CA GLN A 265 15.90 -17.69 11.88
C GLN A 265 14.46 -18.21 11.87
N ARG A 266 14.05 -18.92 10.81
CA ARG A 266 12.68 -19.43 10.66
C ARG A 266 12.25 -20.39 11.77
N GLN A 267 13.18 -21.21 12.26
CA GLN A 267 12.91 -22.22 13.30
C GLN A 267 13.06 -21.67 14.73
N LYS A 268 13.26 -20.36 14.91
CA LYS A 268 13.39 -19.76 16.24
C LYS A 268 12.06 -19.85 16.98
N GLU A 269 12.09 -20.46 18.16
CA GLU A 269 10.92 -20.66 19.02
C GLU A 269 10.74 -19.50 20.00
N TYR A 270 9.48 -19.11 20.23
CA TYR A 270 9.08 -18.08 21.18
C TYR A 270 8.04 -18.65 22.15
N VAL A 271 7.83 -17.97 23.28
CA VAL A 271 6.84 -18.37 24.30
C VAL A 271 5.76 -17.30 24.41
N CYS A 272 4.52 -17.62 24.03
CA CYS A 272 3.36 -16.78 24.29
C CYS A 272 2.82 -17.07 25.68
N PHE A 273 2.85 -16.08 26.56
CA PHE A 273 2.47 -16.23 27.97
C PHE A 273 1.22 -15.43 28.36
N CYS A 274 0.76 -14.51 27.50
CA CYS A 274 -0.37 -13.65 27.82
C CYS A 274 -1.14 -13.22 26.57
N ARG A 275 -2.47 -13.17 26.69
CA ARG A 275 -3.38 -12.50 25.75
C ARG A 275 -3.79 -11.15 26.32
N THR A 276 -3.82 -10.13 25.48
CA THR A 276 -4.09 -8.75 25.91
C THR A 276 -5.13 -8.08 25.00
N TYR A 277 -5.10 -6.75 24.90
CA TYR A 277 -6.03 -5.90 24.15
C TYR A 277 -6.56 -6.53 22.87
N CYS A 278 -7.88 -6.45 22.67
CA CYS A 278 -8.56 -7.05 21.53
C CYS A 278 -8.82 -6.01 20.44
N PHE A 279 -8.70 -6.42 19.19
CA PHE A 279 -9.07 -5.65 18.02
C PHE A 279 -10.30 -6.25 17.34
N PRO A 280 -11.16 -5.44 16.70
CA PRO A 280 -12.32 -5.94 15.97
C PRO A 280 -11.87 -6.78 14.77
N GLU A 281 -12.71 -7.72 14.38
CA GLU A 281 -12.46 -8.51 13.18
C GLU A 281 -12.62 -7.68 11.93
N ARG A 282 -11.88 -8.07 10.89
CA ARG A 282 -11.87 -7.40 9.59
C ARG A 282 -13.26 -7.13 9.01
N TRP A 283 -14.15 -8.12 9.10
CA TRP A 283 -15.48 -8.09 8.47
C TRP A 283 -16.54 -7.41 9.31
N GLN A 284 -16.23 -7.07 10.57
CA GLN A 284 -17.11 -6.31 11.45
C GLN A 284 -17.08 -4.82 11.08
N ILE A 285 -18.01 -4.06 11.67
CA ILE A 285 -17.99 -2.61 11.54
C ILE A 285 -16.67 -2.09 12.18
N PRO A 286 -15.92 -1.18 11.53
CA PRO A 286 -14.62 -0.70 12.03
C PRO A 286 -14.61 -0.09 13.45
N THR A 287 -15.76 0.38 13.91
CA THR A 287 -16.00 0.94 15.25
C THR A 287 -16.68 -0.08 16.18
N SER A 288 -16.49 -1.37 15.95
CA SER A 288 -16.96 -2.45 16.83
C SER A 288 -15.95 -2.77 17.93
N MET A 289 -16.46 -3.38 19.01
CA MET A 289 -15.64 -3.90 20.09
C MET A 289 -14.62 -4.93 19.60
N GLY A 290 -13.46 -4.96 20.25
CA GLY A 290 -12.43 -5.94 19.93
C GLY A 290 -12.81 -7.37 20.30
N THR A 291 -12.54 -8.31 19.39
CA THR A 291 -12.83 -9.74 19.55
C THR A 291 -11.56 -10.60 19.46
N GLN A 292 -10.57 -10.18 18.67
CA GLN A 292 -9.30 -10.91 18.51
C GLN A 292 -8.22 -10.33 19.42
N PRO A 293 -7.72 -11.08 20.44
CA PRO A 293 -6.72 -10.58 21.37
C PRO A 293 -5.31 -10.57 20.74
N ALA A 294 -4.58 -9.49 20.99
CA ALA A 294 -3.15 -9.44 20.77
C ALA A 294 -2.40 -10.37 21.74
N ARG A 295 -1.17 -10.75 21.40
CA ARG A 295 -0.36 -11.73 22.14
C ARG A 295 0.97 -11.13 22.59
N LEU A 296 1.37 -11.45 23.82
CA LEU A 296 2.68 -11.11 24.36
C LEU A 296 3.58 -12.34 24.32
N TRP A 297 4.73 -12.18 23.66
CA TRP A 297 5.75 -13.21 23.48
C TRP A 297 7.02 -12.85 24.21
N VAL A 298 7.78 -13.85 24.63
CA VAL A 298 9.14 -13.71 25.13
C VAL A 298 10.07 -14.66 24.37
N ASP A 299 11.30 -14.22 24.16
CA ASP A 299 12.39 -15.03 23.63
C ASP A 299 13.30 -15.49 24.79
N PRO A 300 13.31 -16.79 25.13
CA PRO A 300 14.18 -17.31 26.19
C PRO A 300 15.67 -17.17 25.89
N SER A 301 16.05 -17.07 24.61
CA SER A 301 17.45 -16.93 24.18
C SER A 301 17.97 -15.49 24.24
N CYS A 302 17.11 -14.51 24.48
CA CYS A 302 17.49 -13.10 24.53
C CYS A 302 18.20 -12.79 25.87
N PRO A 303 19.43 -12.22 25.85
CA PRO A 303 20.16 -11.90 27.07
C PRO A 303 19.56 -10.71 27.83
N THR A 304 18.84 -9.83 27.14
CA THR A 304 18.13 -8.69 27.72
C THR A 304 16.63 -8.98 27.84
N PRO A 305 15.95 -8.47 28.88
CA PRO A 305 14.55 -8.77 29.12
C PRO A 305 13.66 -7.94 28.18
N VAL A 306 13.18 -8.59 27.12
CA VAL A 306 12.32 -7.99 26.08
C VAL A 306 11.03 -8.79 25.91
N VAL A 307 9.91 -8.08 25.79
CA VAL A 307 8.59 -8.63 25.49
C VAL A 307 8.18 -8.18 24.10
N PHE A 308 7.73 -9.11 23.27
CA PHE A 308 7.25 -8.79 21.92
C PHE A 308 5.73 -8.77 21.90
N LEU A 309 5.14 -7.67 21.44
CA LEU A 309 3.71 -7.57 21.21
C LEU A 309 3.39 -7.91 19.75
N GLN A 310 2.59 -8.96 19.56
CA GLN A 310 2.03 -9.37 18.27
C GLN A 310 0.55 -8.96 18.22
N LEU A 311 0.20 -8.08 17.28
CA LEU A 311 -1.16 -7.54 17.14
C LEU A 311 -2.16 -8.56 16.60
N SER A 312 -1.76 -9.37 15.62
CA SER A 312 -2.53 -10.52 15.10
C SER A 312 -1.59 -11.64 14.63
N PRO A 313 -2.11 -12.87 14.42
CA PRO A 313 -1.32 -13.97 13.86
C PRO A 313 -0.65 -13.66 12.51
N ASP A 314 -1.17 -12.70 11.74
CA ASP A 314 -0.63 -12.31 10.44
C ASP A 314 0.67 -11.48 10.53
N PHE A 315 1.00 -10.97 11.73
CA PHE A 315 2.26 -10.24 11.94
C PHE A 315 3.41 -11.22 12.17
N PRO A 316 4.45 -11.21 11.30
CA PRO A 316 5.65 -11.99 11.52
C PRO A 316 6.59 -11.34 12.54
N PRO A 317 7.58 -12.07 13.09
CA PRO A 317 8.49 -11.57 14.12
C PRO A 317 9.24 -10.29 13.76
N ALA A 318 9.52 -10.05 12.48
CA ALA A 318 10.12 -8.80 12.02
C ALA A 318 9.28 -7.55 12.32
N MET A 319 7.97 -7.71 12.53
CA MET A 319 7.00 -6.63 12.80
C MET A 319 6.38 -6.72 14.20
N TRP A 320 6.84 -7.63 15.07
CA TRP A 320 6.44 -7.62 16.47
C TRP A 320 7.09 -6.44 17.19
N LEU A 321 6.31 -5.74 18.02
CA LEU A 321 6.78 -4.56 18.73
C LEU A 321 7.66 -5.00 19.92
N PRO A 322 8.97 -4.66 19.95
CA PRO A 322 9.87 -5.06 21.04
C PRO A 322 9.79 -4.03 22.17
N ILE A 323 9.23 -4.45 23.30
CA ILE A 323 8.94 -3.61 24.46
C ILE A 323 9.89 -4.00 25.59
N ARG A 324 10.33 -3.00 26.36
CA ARG A 324 11.03 -3.22 27.62
C ARG A 324 10.16 -4.10 28.51
N ALA A 325 10.73 -5.07 29.21
CA ALA A 325 9.98 -5.96 30.11
C ALA A 325 9.54 -5.29 31.43
N THR A 326 8.88 -4.12 31.33
CA THR A 326 8.28 -3.39 32.44
C THR A 326 6.79 -3.22 32.17
N VAL A 327 5.98 -3.25 33.22
CA VAL A 327 4.53 -3.13 33.10
C VAL A 327 4.11 -1.77 32.52
N ALA A 328 4.84 -0.71 32.88
CA ALA A 328 4.62 0.66 32.40
C ALA A 328 4.84 0.76 30.89
N ALA A 329 5.92 0.17 30.36
CA ALA A 329 6.19 0.18 28.92
C ALA A 329 5.15 -0.64 28.14
N VAL A 330 4.78 -1.83 28.64
CA VAL A 330 3.74 -2.67 28.02
C VAL A 330 2.39 -1.93 27.99
N ARG A 331 1.98 -1.33 29.11
CA ARG A 331 0.74 -0.52 29.18
C ARG A 331 0.81 0.70 28.29
N GLY A 332 1.94 1.42 28.25
CA GLY A 332 2.11 2.62 27.43
C GLY A 332 1.98 2.37 25.92
N VAL A 333 2.51 1.23 25.44
CA VAL A 333 2.32 0.82 24.05
C VAL A 333 0.86 0.45 23.77
N LEU A 334 0.27 -0.42 24.60
CA LEU A 334 -1.12 -0.87 24.43
C LEU A 334 -2.12 0.29 24.56
N SER A 335 -1.90 1.22 25.48
CA SER A 335 -2.76 2.40 25.67
C SER A 335 -2.74 3.31 24.45
N SER A 336 -1.65 3.32 23.68
CA SER A 336 -1.58 4.08 22.42
C SER A 336 -2.54 3.51 21.37
N PHE A 337 -2.60 2.18 21.23
CA PHE A 337 -3.57 1.52 20.34
C PHE A 337 -5.01 1.69 20.84
N ALA A 338 -5.22 1.54 22.15
CA ALA A 338 -6.53 1.71 22.78
C ALA A 338 -7.08 3.13 22.62
N ALA A 339 -6.24 4.15 22.84
CA ALA A 339 -6.60 5.56 22.62
C ALA A 339 -6.99 5.80 21.16
N GLN A 340 -6.21 5.27 20.21
CA GLN A 340 -6.50 5.46 18.79
C GLN A 340 -7.80 4.75 18.36
N ALA A 341 -8.07 3.56 18.89
CA ALA A 341 -9.33 2.87 18.66
C ALA A 341 -10.53 3.63 19.26
N PHE A 342 -10.36 4.18 20.46
CA PHE A 342 -11.37 5.04 21.11
C PHE A 342 -11.64 6.30 20.28
N PHE A 343 -10.62 7.06 19.88
CA PHE A 343 -10.81 8.26 19.05
C PHE A 343 -11.49 7.94 17.72
N HIS A 344 -11.08 6.85 17.06
CA HIS A 344 -11.74 6.42 15.83
C HIS A 344 -13.24 6.11 16.03
N ARG A 345 -13.60 5.46 17.15
CA ARG A 345 -15.00 5.22 17.50
C ARG A 345 -15.75 6.54 17.69
N GLU A 346 -15.24 7.43 18.53
CA GLU A 346 -15.90 8.72 18.82
C GLU A 346 -16.14 9.56 17.56
N GLU A 347 -15.18 9.55 16.63
CA GLU A 347 -15.28 10.34 15.41
C GLU A 347 -16.15 9.71 14.32
N GLN A 348 -16.11 8.38 14.16
CA GLN A 348 -16.66 7.72 12.97
C GLN A 348 -17.89 6.85 13.24
N HIS A 349 -18.20 6.52 14.50
CA HIS A 349 -19.26 5.55 14.81
C HIS A 349 -20.63 5.95 14.23
N ALA A 350 -21.02 7.21 14.39
CA ALA A 350 -22.28 7.73 13.85
C ALA A 350 -22.37 7.62 12.31
N VAL A 351 -21.24 7.79 11.61
CA VAL A 351 -21.17 7.65 10.15
C VAL A 351 -21.40 6.19 9.74
N PHE A 352 -20.78 5.24 10.46
CA PHE A 352 -20.98 3.82 10.21
C PHE A 352 -22.40 3.36 10.56
N GLU A 353 -22.99 3.86 11.64
CA GLU A 353 -24.37 3.57 12.04
C GLU A 353 -25.37 4.06 10.98
N GLN A 354 -25.21 5.31 10.51
CA GLN A 354 -26.03 5.84 9.43
C GLN A 354 -25.90 5.00 8.15
N ARG A 355 -24.68 4.56 7.82
CA ARG A 355 -24.44 3.70 6.65
C ARG A 355 -25.05 2.31 6.82
N TYR A 356 -25.06 1.75 8.03
CA TYR A 356 -25.73 0.49 8.35
C TYR A 356 -27.24 0.59 8.10
N GLU A 357 -27.89 1.63 8.63
CA GLU A 357 -29.32 1.86 8.43
C GLU A 357 -29.66 2.15 6.96
N THR A 358 -28.80 2.89 6.26
CA THR A 358 -28.95 3.15 4.82
C THR A 358 -28.85 1.86 4.01
N ALA A 359 -27.83 1.03 4.28
CA ALA A 359 -27.65 -0.26 3.64
C ALA A 359 -28.87 -1.15 3.82
N LYS A 360 -29.34 -1.30 5.06
CA LYS A 360 -30.54 -2.07 5.39
C LYS A 360 -31.78 -1.55 4.65
N ARG A 361 -31.95 -0.23 4.61
CA ARG A 361 -33.08 0.39 3.90
C ARG A 361 -33.03 0.13 2.39
N VAL A 362 -31.87 0.26 1.77
CA VAL A 362 -31.69 0.01 0.33
C VAL A 362 -31.93 -1.47 0.01
N MET A 363 -31.41 -2.38 0.84
CA MET A 363 -31.65 -3.81 0.73
C MET A 363 -33.15 -4.14 0.79
N GLU A 364 -33.90 -3.57 1.73
CA GLU A 364 -35.36 -3.73 1.82
C GLU A 364 -36.07 -3.24 0.54
N LEU A 365 -35.68 -2.08 0.01
CA LEU A 365 -36.23 -1.53 -1.23
C LEU A 365 -35.95 -2.43 -2.44
N GLN A 366 -34.77 -3.05 -2.47
CA GLN A 366 -34.35 -4.00 -3.51
C GLN A 366 -34.85 -5.43 -3.27
N ARG A 367 -35.58 -5.68 -2.16
CA ARG A 367 -36.07 -7.00 -1.74
C ARG A 367 -34.96 -8.03 -1.50
N LEU A 368 -33.80 -7.56 -1.02
CA LEU A 368 -32.69 -8.38 -0.56
C LEU A 368 -32.92 -8.83 0.90
N PRO A 369 -32.37 -9.98 1.32
CA PRO A 369 -32.52 -10.47 2.68
C PRO A 369 -31.78 -9.57 3.68
N THR A 370 -32.46 -9.15 4.75
CA THR A 370 -31.90 -8.33 5.85
C THR A 370 -31.90 -9.06 7.19
N SER A 371 -32.32 -10.32 7.22
CA SER A 371 -32.39 -11.15 8.43
C SER A 371 -31.01 -11.64 8.91
N HIS A 372 -30.03 -11.72 8.01
CA HIS A 372 -28.66 -12.12 8.33
C HIS A 372 -27.77 -10.88 8.39
N GLU A 373 -27.15 -10.66 9.55
CA GLU A 373 -26.23 -9.52 9.78
C GLU A 373 -25.10 -9.49 8.73
N GLY A 374 -24.54 -10.65 8.38
CA GLY A 374 -23.49 -10.76 7.38
C GLY A 374 -23.87 -10.20 6.01
N ASP A 375 -25.14 -10.32 5.58
CA ASP A 375 -25.59 -9.75 4.31
C ASP A 375 -25.63 -8.21 4.38
N VAL A 376 -26.03 -7.65 5.51
CA VAL A 376 -26.01 -6.20 5.76
C VAL A 376 -24.58 -5.67 5.78
N LEU A 377 -23.66 -6.36 6.46
CA LEU A 377 -22.24 -5.98 6.50
C LEU A 377 -21.59 -6.00 5.10
N ARG A 378 -21.92 -7.00 4.28
CA ARG A 378 -21.50 -7.05 2.87
C ARG A 378 -22.07 -5.88 2.07
N PHE A 379 -23.34 -5.55 2.29
CA PHE A 379 -23.99 -4.43 1.60
C PHE A 379 -23.44 -3.07 2.05
N MET A 380 -23.07 -2.91 3.32
CA MET A 380 -22.36 -1.71 3.80
C MET A 380 -21.01 -1.52 3.09
N ALA A 381 -20.25 -2.59 2.91
CA ALA A 381 -19.00 -2.55 2.14
C ALA A 381 -19.26 -2.17 0.67
N TYR A 382 -20.37 -2.62 0.08
CA TYR A 382 -20.80 -2.18 -1.25
C TYR A 382 -21.19 -0.69 -1.27
N GLU A 383 -21.94 -0.20 -0.28
CA GLU A 383 -22.34 1.21 -0.15
C GLU A 383 -21.16 2.16 0.05
N ALA A 384 -19.98 1.68 0.48
CA ALA A 384 -18.74 2.46 0.46
C ALA A 384 -18.37 2.97 -0.96
N ARG A 385 -18.95 2.37 -2.00
CA ARG A 385 -18.83 2.85 -3.40
C ARG A 385 -19.66 4.09 -3.72
N ASN A 386 -20.68 4.35 -2.91
CA ASN A 386 -21.58 5.48 -3.07
C ASN A 386 -21.19 6.66 -2.17
N THR A 387 -20.17 6.49 -1.32
CA THR A 387 -19.68 7.56 -0.45
C THR A 387 -19.12 8.72 -1.28
N PRO A 388 -19.60 9.95 -1.10
CA PRO A 388 -19.06 11.11 -1.79
C PRO A 388 -17.61 11.39 -1.38
N TYR A 389 -16.78 11.82 -2.32
CA TYR A 389 -15.37 12.14 -2.05
C TYR A 389 -15.19 13.22 -0.97
N LEU A 390 -16.08 14.23 -0.93
CA LEU A 390 -16.03 15.33 0.05
C LEU A 390 -16.33 14.89 1.49
N ASP A 391 -17.01 13.76 1.66
CA ASP A 391 -17.38 13.23 2.96
C ASP A 391 -16.33 12.24 3.49
N ALA A 392 -15.37 11.83 2.66
CA ALA A 392 -14.32 10.91 3.04
C ALA A 392 -13.22 11.61 3.88
N PRO A 393 -12.73 10.98 4.98
CA PRO A 393 -11.73 11.56 5.88
C PRO A 393 -10.30 11.50 5.32
N LEU A 394 -10.08 12.08 4.13
CA LEU A 394 -8.82 11.96 3.37
C LEU A 394 -7.60 12.65 4.02
N ARG A 395 -7.84 13.61 4.92
CA ARG A 395 -6.81 14.43 5.59
C ARG A 395 -6.98 14.40 7.11
N GLU A 396 -7.43 13.27 7.64
CA GLU A 396 -7.62 13.08 9.08
C GLU A 396 -6.31 13.25 9.86
N TYR A 397 -5.20 12.75 9.30
CA TYR A 397 -3.89 12.83 9.92
C TYR A 397 -2.94 13.77 9.17
N ALA A 398 -2.01 14.37 9.92
CA ALA A 398 -1.01 15.29 9.39
C ALA A 398 0.13 14.59 8.66
N ASN A 399 0.63 13.48 9.22
CA ASN A 399 1.71 12.72 8.61
C ASN A 399 1.17 11.90 7.45
N GLN A 400 1.85 12.01 6.31
CA GLN A 400 1.51 11.29 5.10
C GLN A 400 2.77 10.98 4.30
N GLN A 401 2.78 9.84 3.63
CA GLN A 401 3.83 9.45 2.70
C GLN A 401 3.22 8.69 1.53
N GLU A 402 3.70 8.97 0.32
CA GLU A 402 3.26 8.32 -0.91
C GLU A 402 4.25 7.23 -1.35
N PHE A 403 3.68 6.17 -1.91
CA PHE A 403 4.39 5.03 -2.49
C PHE A 403 3.82 4.73 -3.86
N PHE A 404 4.69 4.36 -4.79
CA PHE A 404 4.31 3.83 -6.08
C PHE A 404 4.07 2.33 -5.95
N LEU A 405 2.97 1.83 -6.51
CA LEU A 405 2.59 0.42 -6.47
C LEU A 405 2.75 -0.27 -7.84
N GLY A 406 3.19 0.43 -8.88
CA GLY A 406 3.37 -0.15 -10.20
C GLY A 406 2.41 0.39 -11.25
N GLU A 407 2.60 -0.11 -12.47
CA GLU A 407 1.75 0.17 -13.63
C GLU A 407 0.92 -1.07 -13.95
N TYR A 408 -0.39 -0.89 -14.12
CA TYR A 408 -1.35 -1.95 -14.34
C TYR A 408 -2.12 -1.73 -15.64
N ASP A 409 -2.48 -2.83 -16.30
CA ASP A 409 -3.45 -2.82 -17.39
C ASP A 409 -4.87 -2.79 -16.83
N ASP A 410 -5.14 -3.66 -15.83
CA ASP A 410 -6.35 -3.69 -15.03
C ASP A 410 -6.03 -3.38 -13.55
N PRO A 411 -6.16 -2.11 -13.11
CA PRO A 411 -5.94 -1.72 -11.72
C PRO A 411 -6.91 -2.38 -10.72
N GLU A 412 -8.10 -2.83 -11.16
CA GLU A 412 -9.08 -3.43 -10.24
C GLU A 412 -8.57 -4.75 -9.65
N ARG A 413 -7.72 -5.48 -10.36
CA ARG A 413 -7.03 -6.66 -9.79
C ARG A 413 -6.24 -6.29 -8.54
N LEU A 414 -5.45 -5.22 -8.56
CA LEU A 414 -4.73 -4.78 -7.37
C LEU A 414 -5.71 -4.32 -6.27
N LEU A 415 -6.75 -3.58 -6.62
CA LEU A 415 -7.73 -3.12 -5.63
C LEU A 415 -8.49 -4.27 -4.98
N GLU A 416 -8.72 -5.39 -5.68
CA GLU A 416 -9.27 -6.61 -5.07
C GLU A 416 -8.32 -7.19 -4.02
N HIS A 417 -7.00 -7.21 -4.28
CA HIS A 417 -6.00 -7.63 -3.28
C HIS A 417 -6.00 -6.70 -2.06
N VAL A 418 -6.22 -5.39 -2.26
CA VAL A 418 -6.36 -4.41 -1.16
C VAL A 418 -7.67 -4.65 -0.39
N ASP A 419 -8.79 -4.83 -1.10
CA ASP A 419 -10.11 -5.14 -0.55
C ASP A 419 -10.09 -6.45 0.27
N LEU A 420 -9.15 -7.36 -0.03
CA LEU A 420 -8.90 -8.66 0.61
C LEU A 420 -7.63 -8.71 1.48
N CYS A 421 -6.97 -7.59 1.78
CA CYS A 421 -5.83 -7.52 2.71
C CYS A 421 -6.20 -7.68 4.21
N PRO A 422 -5.65 -8.65 4.96
CA PRO A 422 -6.06 -8.95 6.34
C PRO A 422 -5.80 -7.83 7.35
N PHE A 423 -4.97 -6.84 6.98
CA PHE A 423 -4.62 -5.72 7.84
C PHE A 423 -5.58 -4.52 7.70
N PHE A 424 -6.48 -4.55 6.71
CA PHE A 424 -7.45 -3.48 6.44
C PHE A 424 -8.87 -3.99 6.66
N PHE A 425 -9.76 -3.12 7.14
CA PHE A 425 -11.18 -3.47 7.26
C PHE A 425 -11.80 -3.75 5.89
N ALA A 426 -12.73 -4.71 5.84
CA ALA A 426 -13.48 -5.02 4.63
C ALA A 426 -14.48 -3.92 4.22
N MET A 427 -14.73 -2.95 5.11
CA MET A 427 -15.59 -1.79 4.85
C MET A 427 -14.72 -0.54 4.69
N PRO A 428 -14.26 -0.23 3.47
CA PRO A 428 -13.53 1.01 3.23
C PRO A 428 -14.40 2.24 3.52
N GLN A 429 -13.73 3.37 3.71
CA GLN A 429 -14.38 4.67 3.87
C GLN A 429 -14.90 5.17 2.51
N LEU A 430 -14.13 4.94 1.45
CA LEU A 430 -14.45 5.30 0.07
C LEU A 430 -13.92 4.20 -0.85
N ARG A 431 -14.69 3.75 -1.84
CA ARG A 431 -14.21 2.80 -2.84
C ARG A 431 -14.70 3.19 -4.22
N THR A 432 -13.81 3.55 -5.13
CA THR A 432 -14.22 3.83 -6.52
C THR A 432 -13.76 2.70 -7.43
N VAL A 433 -14.70 2.09 -8.15
CA VAL A 433 -14.40 1.05 -9.16
C VAL A 433 -13.82 1.74 -10.40
N THR A 434 -12.62 1.32 -10.79
CA THR A 434 -11.88 1.78 -11.95
C THR A 434 -12.27 0.94 -13.15
N ASP A 435 -13.01 1.53 -14.08
CA ASP A 435 -13.32 0.90 -15.36
C ASP A 435 -12.70 1.75 -16.49
N PRO A 436 -11.52 1.36 -17.01
CA PRO A 436 -10.85 2.10 -18.10
C PRO A 436 -11.66 2.16 -19.40
N HIS A 437 -12.72 1.34 -19.55
CA HIS A 437 -13.59 1.33 -20.71
C HIS A 437 -14.83 2.20 -20.54
N ALA A 438 -15.14 2.64 -19.32
CA ALA A 438 -16.22 3.58 -19.10
C ALA A 438 -15.85 4.96 -19.69
N GLU A 439 -16.81 5.61 -20.38
CA GLU A 439 -16.60 6.89 -21.09
C GLU A 439 -15.93 7.96 -20.21
N ARG A 440 -16.29 8.01 -18.93
CA ARG A 440 -15.78 8.96 -17.94
C ARG A 440 -14.42 8.58 -17.32
N MET A 441 -13.83 7.44 -17.66
CA MET A 441 -12.64 6.86 -17.06
C MET A 441 -11.62 6.37 -18.11
N VAL A 442 -11.80 6.74 -19.39
CA VAL A 442 -10.82 6.39 -20.43
C VAL A 442 -9.51 7.13 -20.16
N PRO A 443 -8.36 6.42 -20.06
CA PRO A 443 -7.06 7.05 -19.86
C PRO A 443 -6.66 7.82 -21.12
N THR A 444 -6.42 9.11 -20.98
CA THR A 444 -5.99 9.99 -22.09
C THR A 444 -5.04 11.07 -21.58
N VAL A 445 -4.43 11.85 -22.49
CA VAL A 445 -3.56 12.97 -22.11
C VAL A 445 -4.28 14.01 -21.26
N GLU A 446 -5.56 14.23 -21.52
CA GLU A 446 -6.48 15.06 -20.72
C GLU A 446 -7.36 14.18 -19.81
N GLY A 447 -6.87 13.00 -19.42
CA GLY A 447 -7.65 11.92 -18.83
C GLY A 447 -8.47 12.33 -17.61
N ALA A 448 -9.41 11.45 -17.25
CA ALA A 448 -10.44 11.66 -16.24
C ALA A 448 -9.96 12.07 -14.82
N GLY A 449 -8.65 12.09 -14.60
CA GLY A 449 -8.01 12.49 -13.36
C GLY A 449 -7.58 11.27 -12.56
N VAL A 450 -7.99 11.23 -11.30
CA VAL A 450 -7.59 10.21 -10.32
C VAL A 450 -8.82 9.51 -9.79
N VAL A 451 -8.76 8.19 -9.69
CA VAL A 451 -9.79 7.34 -9.09
C VAL A 451 -9.33 6.96 -7.67
N PRO A 452 -9.93 7.52 -6.61
CA PRO A 452 -9.49 7.30 -5.24
C PRO A 452 -10.29 6.18 -4.54
N SER A 453 -9.60 5.42 -3.69
CA SER A 453 -10.19 4.52 -2.69
C SER A 453 -9.48 4.70 -1.36
N LEU A 454 -10.21 4.68 -0.24
CA LEU A 454 -9.70 4.97 1.10
C LEU A 454 -10.02 3.83 2.06
N TYR A 455 -8.95 3.18 2.54
CA TYR A 455 -9.00 2.06 3.47
C TYR A 455 -8.51 2.47 4.85
N ARG A 456 -8.93 1.73 5.87
CA ARG A 456 -8.56 1.92 7.26
C ARG A 456 -7.84 0.68 7.77
N CYS A 457 -6.69 0.85 8.39
CA CYS A 457 -5.97 -0.23 9.07
C CYS A 457 -6.73 -0.66 10.33
N ILE A 458 -6.73 -1.96 10.61
CA ILE A 458 -7.48 -2.52 11.74
C ILE A 458 -6.90 -2.07 13.09
N PHE A 459 -5.57 -2.00 13.21
CA PHE A 459 -4.91 -1.85 14.50
C PHE A 459 -4.63 -0.39 14.82
N SER A 460 -3.78 0.28 14.04
CA SER A 460 -3.35 1.67 14.24
C SER A 460 -4.35 2.72 13.77
N LYS A 461 -5.42 2.31 13.08
CA LYS A 461 -6.41 3.21 12.43
C LYS A 461 -5.81 4.18 11.41
N ALA A 462 -4.56 3.95 10.97
CA ALA A 462 -3.97 4.64 9.84
C ALA A 462 -4.82 4.45 8.57
N LEU A 463 -4.69 5.41 7.66
CA LEU A 463 -5.42 5.46 6.39
C LEU A 463 -4.52 5.06 5.25
N ILE A 464 -5.05 4.27 4.32
CA ILE A 464 -4.40 3.91 3.05
C ILE A 464 -5.28 4.42 1.93
N GLN A 465 -4.89 5.52 1.31
CA GLN A 465 -5.54 6.05 0.12
C GLN A 465 -4.86 5.47 -1.11
N ILE A 466 -5.57 4.62 -1.86
CA ILE A 466 -5.15 4.14 -3.17
C ILE A 466 -5.63 5.13 -4.23
N SER A 467 -4.72 5.56 -5.10
CA SER A 467 -5.00 6.50 -6.17
C SER A 467 -4.56 5.92 -7.50
N VAL A 468 -5.52 5.68 -8.40
CA VAL A 468 -5.28 5.23 -9.77
C VAL A 468 -5.31 6.44 -10.70
N HIS A 469 -4.20 6.73 -11.39
CA HIS A 469 -4.10 7.96 -12.19
C HIS A 469 -4.35 7.68 -13.68
N LEU A 470 -5.55 8.01 -14.14
CA LEU A 470 -5.97 7.84 -15.54
C LEU A 470 -5.55 9.02 -16.43
N SER A 471 -4.96 10.06 -15.85
CA SER A 471 -4.47 11.25 -16.55
C SER A 471 -2.94 11.26 -16.77
N ALA A 472 -2.23 10.17 -16.47
CA ALA A 472 -0.77 10.10 -16.59
C ALA A 472 -0.26 9.98 -18.04
N GLU A 473 -1.14 9.65 -18.99
CA GLU A 473 -0.80 9.39 -20.38
C GLU A 473 -0.10 10.56 -21.08
N VAL A 474 0.94 10.26 -21.86
CA VAL A 474 1.65 11.26 -22.69
C VAL A 474 1.44 11.04 -24.19
N LYS A 475 0.73 9.97 -24.56
CA LYS A 475 0.37 9.60 -25.94
C LYS A 475 -0.79 10.42 -26.46
N LEU A 476 -0.56 11.16 -27.53
CA LEU A 476 -1.64 11.90 -28.18
C LEU A 476 -2.65 10.94 -28.83
N PRO A 477 -3.97 11.26 -28.79
CA PRO A 477 -4.97 10.44 -29.44
C PRO A 477 -4.80 10.41 -30.97
N PRO A 478 -5.35 9.41 -31.69
CA PRO A 478 -5.32 9.38 -33.15
C PRO A 478 -5.99 10.61 -33.75
N GLN A 479 -5.39 11.18 -34.79
CA GLN A 479 -6.01 12.25 -35.57
C GLN A 479 -7.11 11.72 -36.49
N ASP A 480 -6.99 10.46 -36.92
CA ASP A 480 -8.01 9.74 -37.69
C ASP A 480 -8.47 8.49 -36.89
N PRO A 481 -9.49 8.65 -36.02
CA PRO A 481 -10.00 7.54 -35.22
C PRO A 481 -10.61 6.41 -36.05
N GLU A 482 -11.10 6.69 -37.26
CA GLU A 482 -11.73 5.68 -38.12
C GLU A 482 -10.68 4.71 -38.67
N SER A 483 -9.57 5.24 -39.17
CA SER A 483 -8.44 4.41 -39.63
C SER A 483 -7.77 3.67 -38.48
N PHE A 484 -7.62 4.30 -37.31
CA PHE A 484 -7.10 3.63 -36.13
C PHE A 484 -8.02 2.48 -35.68
N TYR A 485 -9.33 2.72 -35.62
CA TYR A 485 -10.30 1.69 -35.29
C TYR A 485 -10.26 0.57 -36.33
N PHE A 486 -10.25 0.87 -37.62
CA PHE A 486 -10.17 -0.14 -38.68
C PHE A 486 -8.94 -1.04 -38.54
N LEU A 487 -7.77 -0.48 -38.23
CA LEU A 487 -6.54 -1.24 -38.04
C LEU A 487 -6.62 -2.19 -36.83
N TRP A 488 -7.22 -1.74 -35.73
CA TRP A 488 -7.24 -2.48 -34.46
C TRP A 488 -8.51 -3.30 -34.23
N LYS A 489 -9.55 -3.15 -35.06
CA LYS A 489 -10.86 -3.78 -34.88
C LYS A 489 -10.81 -5.31 -34.82
N ASP A 490 -10.05 -5.90 -35.73
CA ASP A 490 -9.97 -7.36 -35.89
C ASP A 490 -8.70 -7.94 -35.24
N SER A 491 -7.90 -7.10 -34.55
CA SER A 491 -6.71 -7.56 -33.84
C SER A 491 -7.11 -8.36 -32.61
N GLN A 492 -6.60 -9.59 -32.52
CA GLN A 492 -6.78 -10.46 -31.36
C GLN A 492 -5.72 -10.22 -30.27
N VAL A 493 -4.73 -9.38 -30.58
CA VAL A 493 -3.61 -9.06 -29.70
C VAL A 493 -3.68 -7.57 -29.39
N VAL A 494 -3.76 -7.26 -28.10
CA VAL A 494 -3.84 -5.89 -27.58
C VAL A 494 -2.64 -5.67 -26.66
N PRO A 495 -1.90 -4.57 -26.80
CA PRO A 495 -0.81 -4.25 -25.88
C PRO A 495 -1.34 -3.79 -24.51
N LYS A 496 -0.62 -4.10 -23.43
CA LYS A 496 -0.96 -3.68 -22.06
C LYS A 496 -0.95 -2.16 -21.92
N MET A 497 -1.94 -1.62 -21.22
CA MET A 497 -1.92 -0.25 -20.71
C MET A 497 -0.93 -0.13 -19.54
N LYS A 498 -0.45 1.09 -19.30
CA LYS A 498 0.46 1.43 -18.20
C LYS A 498 -0.21 2.46 -17.29
N ILE A 499 -1.22 2.03 -16.53
CA ILE A 499 -1.93 2.90 -15.59
C ILE A 499 -1.23 2.85 -14.22
N PRO A 500 -0.64 3.96 -13.75
CA PRO A 500 0.06 3.98 -12.48
C PRO A 500 -0.92 3.98 -11.29
N VAL A 501 -0.55 3.24 -10.25
CA VAL A 501 -1.27 3.21 -8.97
C VAL A 501 -0.33 3.66 -7.86
N PHE A 502 -0.83 4.51 -6.97
CA PHE A 502 -0.11 5.00 -5.81
C PHE A 502 -0.88 4.70 -4.52
N ALA A 503 -0.15 4.57 -3.42
CA ALA A 503 -0.70 4.51 -2.07
C ALA A 503 -0.18 5.68 -1.26
N ARG A 504 -1.07 6.52 -0.75
CA ARG A 504 -0.78 7.46 0.32
C ARG A 504 -1.15 6.84 1.65
N VAL A 505 -0.15 6.64 2.50
CA VAL A 505 -0.33 6.21 3.89
C VAL A 505 -0.41 7.46 4.73
N SER A 506 -1.46 7.62 5.54
CA SER A 506 -1.60 8.73 6.49
C SER A 506 -1.82 8.21 7.90
N TRP A 507 -1.10 8.75 8.88
CA TRP A 507 -1.07 8.20 10.24
C TRP A 507 -0.95 9.29 11.33
N PRO A 508 -1.46 9.05 12.55
CA PRO A 508 -1.34 10.00 13.66
C PRO A 508 0.11 10.12 14.14
N ASP A 509 0.44 11.27 14.75
CA ASP A 509 1.71 11.44 15.47
C ASP A 509 1.81 10.36 16.55
N ASN A 510 2.83 9.50 16.43
CA ASN A 510 2.98 8.36 17.32
C ASN A 510 4.45 8.02 17.55
N ASN A 511 4.76 7.65 18.79
CA ASN A 511 6.05 7.06 19.17
C ASN A 511 5.96 5.55 19.35
N ASN A 512 4.76 5.03 19.64
CA ASN A 512 4.55 3.64 20.07
C ASN A 512 3.97 2.73 18.98
N LEU A 513 3.16 3.26 18.05
CA LEU A 513 2.49 2.44 17.02
C LEU A 513 3.48 1.95 15.93
N SER A 514 4.55 2.71 15.71
CA SER A 514 5.66 2.39 14.80
C SER A 514 6.76 1.53 15.43
N GLY A 515 6.72 1.33 16.76
CA GLY A 515 7.73 0.58 17.50
C GLY A 515 9.09 1.27 17.61
N GLY A 516 9.10 2.58 17.91
CA GLY A 516 10.32 3.41 18.07
C GLY A 516 10.96 3.88 16.77
N GLY A 517 10.60 3.26 15.64
CA GLY A 517 11.01 3.59 14.29
C GLY A 517 12.25 2.86 13.78
N LEU A 518 12.99 2.16 14.64
CA LEU A 518 13.93 1.15 14.20
C LEU A 518 13.27 -0.04 13.50
N LEU A 519 12.04 -0.40 13.82
CA LEU A 519 11.32 -1.46 13.10
C LEU A 519 11.15 -1.10 11.63
N GLY A 520 10.64 0.11 11.34
CA GLY A 520 10.53 0.61 9.97
C GLY A 520 11.89 0.65 9.26
N ARG A 521 12.94 1.16 9.93
CA ARG A 521 14.31 1.18 9.36
C ARG A 521 14.88 -0.22 9.13
N ARG A 522 14.58 -1.19 9.98
CA ARG A 522 14.98 -2.60 9.80
C ARG A 522 14.25 -3.21 8.62
N PHE A 523 12.95 -2.98 8.52
CA PHE A 523 12.15 -3.45 7.40
C PHE A 523 12.67 -2.90 6.06
N ASN A 524 12.94 -1.59 6.01
CA ASN A 524 13.56 -0.92 4.86
C ASN A 524 14.90 -1.56 4.46
N ARG A 525 15.77 -1.89 5.42
CA ARG A 525 17.04 -2.57 5.11
C ARG A 525 16.85 -4.00 4.58
N LEU A 526 15.86 -4.72 5.09
CA LEU A 526 15.61 -6.12 4.70
C LEU A 526 14.98 -6.25 3.30
N PHE A 527 14.05 -5.35 2.97
CA PHE A 527 13.23 -5.39 1.77
C PHE A 527 13.52 -4.26 0.78
N GLN A 528 14.49 -3.40 1.06
CA GLN A 528 14.87 -2.24 0.24
C GLN A 528 13.71 -1.27 0.00
N THR A 529 12.83 -1.11 1.00
CA THR A 529 11.69 -0.18 0.99
C THR A 529 12.06 1.17 1.62
N GLU A 530 11.14 2.14 1.55
CA GLU A 530 11.41 3.54 1.91
C GLU A 530 10.41 4.10 2.94
N PHE A 531 9.83 3.26 3.80
CA PHE A 531 8.87 3.72 4.82
C PHE A 531 9.51 4.71 5.81
N ALA A 532 8.83 5.79 6.15
CA ALA A 532 9.27 6.68 7.23
C ALA A 532 9.33 5.92 8.57
N SER A 533 10.18 6.38 9.49
CA SER A 533 10.40 5.67 10.75
C SER A 533 9.18 5.65 11.66
N ASP A 534 8.27 6.61 11.52
CA ASP A 534 7.08 6.78 12.35
C ASP A 534 5.82 6.15 11.75
N VAL A 535 5.92 5.50 10.58
CA VAL A 535 4.81 4.76 9.97
C VAL A 535 4.41 3.58 10.88
N PRO A 536 3.12 3.41 11.21
CA PRO A 536 2.66 2.26 11.99
C PRO A 536 2.98 0.90 11.34
N VAL A 537 3.28 -0.09 12.19
CA VAL A 537 3.72 -1.42 11.73
C VAL A 537 2.69 -2.16 10.87
N ASP A 538 1.41 -1.92 11.10
CA ASP A 538 0.31 -2.54 10.36
C ASP A 538 0.14 -1.96 8.95
N ALA A 539 0.36 -0.66 8.77
CA ALA A 539 0.38 -0.02 7.46
C ALA A 539 1.57 -0.52 6.61
N ILE A 540 2.77 -0.61 7.20
CA ILE A 540 3.98 -1.14 6.52
C ILE A 540 3.72 -2.55 5.99
N ILE A 541 3.32 -3.46 6.89
CA ILE A 541 3.12 -4.86 6.51
C ILE A 541 1.89 -5.04 5.61
N GLY A 542 0.84 -4.22 5.78
CA GLY A 542 -0.36 -4.27 4.95
C GLY A 542 -0.08 -3.92 3.50
N VAL A 543 0.64 -2.82 3.24
CA VAL A 543 1.06 -2.44 1.88
C VAL A 543 2.00 -3.49 1.30
N PHE A 544 3.00 -3.94 2.07
CA PHE A 544 3.92 -4.97 1.60
C PHE A 544 3.23 -6.30 1.29
N TYR A 545 2.29 -6.75 2.12
CA TYR A 545 1.52 -7.97 1.92
C TYR A 545 0.70 -7.93 0.63
N VAL A 546 0.01 -6.81 0.36
CA VAL A 546 -0.73 -6.62 -0.90
C VAL A 546 0.20 -6.74 -2.10
N MET A 547 1.35 -6.05 -2.05
CA MET A 547 2.32 -6.07 -3.15
C MET A 547 2.97 -7.43 -3.34
N GLN A 548 3.18 -8.18 -2.26
CA GLN A 548 3.65 -9.56 -2.34
C GLN A 548 2.59 -10.49 -2.93
N TRP A 549 1.34 -10.35 -2.50
CA TRP A 549 0.26 -11.20 -2.98
C TRP A 549 -0.01 -10.96 -4.47
N ALA A 550 0.04 -9.70 -4.92
CA ALA A 550 -0.01 -9.34 -6.33
C ALA A 550 1.27 -9.73 -7.11
N GLN A 551 2.32 -10.23 -6.46
CA GLN A 551 3.63 -10.56 -7.05
C GLN A 551 4.34 -9.35 -7.69
N ARG A 552 4.13 -8.15 -7.14
CA ARG A 552 4.65 -6.86 -7.64
C ARG A 552 5.55 -6.14 -6.63
N VAL A 553 6.20 -6.86 -5.71
CA VAL A 553 7.07 -6.22 -4.68
C VAL A 553 8.16 -5.32 -5.28
N HIS A 554 8.70 -5.67 -6.46
CA HIS A 554 9.71 -4.87 -7.16
C HIS A 554 9.19 -3.50 -7.67
N ASP A 555 7.87 -3.33 -7.73
CA ASP A 555 7.22 -2.06 -8.06
C ASP A 555 6.88 -1.20 -6.85
N LEU A 556 6.98 -1.74 -5.63
CA LEU A 556 6.79 -0.98 -4.40
C LEU A 556 7.99 -0.07 -4.18
N LEU A 557 7.89 1.18 -4.64
CA LEU A 557 8.97 2.15 -4.63
C LEU A 557 8.57 3.44 -3.93
N GLY A 558 9.53 4.06 -3.24
CA GLY A 558 9.44 5.45 -2.82
C GLY A 558 10.17 6.37 -3.79
N VAL A 559 10.59 7.53 -3.29
CA VAL A 559 11.28 8.57 -4.07
C VAL A 559 12.63 8.06 -4.60
N VAL A 560 13.41 7.37 -3.78
CA VAL A 560 14.76 6.91 -4.17
C VAL A 560 14.69 5.87 -5.27
N GLY A 561 13.82 4.86 -5.13
CA GLY A 561 13.58 3.84 -6.14
C GLY A 561 13.04 4.44 -7.45
N MET A 562 12.14 5.43 -7.36
CA MET A 562 11.64 6.11 -8.55
C MET A 562 12.71 6.96 -9.24
N ARG A 563 13.57 7.66 -8.50
CA ARG A 563 14.74 8.37 -9.08
C ARG A 563 15.66 7.42 -9.83
N GLN A 564 15.89 6.22 -9.27
CA GLN A 564 16.66 5.19 -9.95
C GLN A 564 15.99 4.77 -11.27
N ARG A 565 14.66 4.53 -11.28
CA ARG A 565 13.93 4.22 -12.53
C ARG A 565 14.00 5.34 -13.56
N VAL A 566 13.92 6.60 -13.13
CA VAL A 566 14.07 7.76 -14.02
C VAL A 566 15.47 7.77 -14.63
N ALA A 567 16.53 7.58 -13.84
CA ALA A 567 17.90 7.51 -14.34
C ALA A 567 18.13 6.34 -15.32
N GLU A 568 17.54 5.17 -15.04
CA GLU A 568 17.58 4.01 -15.94
C GLU A 568 16.82 4.29 -17.25
N LEU A 569 15.66 4.96 -17.21
CA LEU A 569 14.92 5.38 -18.41
C LEU A 569 15.68 6.44 -19.21
N GLU A 570 16.32 7.41 -18.56
CA GLU A 570 17.20 8.38 -19.23
C GLU A 570 18.34 7.66 -19.96
N ALA A 571 19.00 6.71 -19.32
CA ALA A 571 20.03 5.90 -19.96
C ALA A 571 19.48 5.09 -21.16
N ALA A 572 18.29 4.49 -21.02
CA ALA A 572 17.63 3.76 -22.10
C ALA A 572 17.29 4.67 -23.29
N THR A 573 16.90 5.94 -23.05
CA THR A 573 16.60 6.88 -24.14
C THR A 573 17.81 7.34 -24.95
N GLN A 574 19.03 7.15 -24.43
CA GLN A 574 20.27 7.43 -25.17
C GLN A 574 20.67 6.27 -26.10
N LEU A 575 20.06 5.10 -25.94
CA LEU A 575 20.31 3.92 -26.77
C LEU A 575 19.30 3.84 -27.92
N PRO A 576 19.67 3.22 -29.06
CA PRO A 576 18.73 3.01 -30.15
C PRO A 576 17.53 2.18 -29.70
N GLU A 577 16.32 2.69 -29.91
CA GLU A 577 15.10 1.99 -29.54
C GLU A 577 14.80 0.81 -30.47
N ALA A 578 14.43 -0.34 -29.90
CA ALA A 578 14.01 -1.50 -30.65
C ALA A 578 12.70 -1.22 -31.42
N ALA A 579 12.63 -1.71 -32.66
CA ALA A 579 11.46 -1.49 -33.51
C ALA A 579 10.22 -2.23 -32.98
N LYS A 580 9.20 -1.46 -32.55
CA LYS A 580 7.86 -1.94 -32.14
C LYS A 580 7.05 -2.49 -33.32
N LEU A 581 5.81 -2.97 -33.12
CA LEU A 581 4.98 -3.58 -34.19
C LEU A 581 4.96 -2.75 -35.49
N TYR A 582 4.67 -1.45 -35.37
CA TYR A 582 4.77 -0.47 -36.43
C TYR A 582 5.19 0.90 -35.88
N PRO A 583 5.79 1.79 -36.70
CA PRO A 583 6.09 3.14 -36.26
C PRO A 583 4.80 3.95 -36.05
N GLY A 584 4.65 4.56 -34.88
CA GLY A 584 3.50 5.41 -34.59
C GLY A 584 3.50 6.69 -35.43
N THR A 585 2.33 7.05 -35.98
CA THR A 585 2.09 8.30 -36.70
C THR A 585 1.05 9.15 -35.96
N ARG A 586 0.86 10.41 -36.37
CA ARG A 586 -0.17 11.26 -35.74
C ARG A 586 -1.58 10.81 -36.11
N GLU A 587 -1.76 10.21 -37.29
CA GLU A 587 -3.01 9.64 -37.78
C GLU A 587 -3.31 8.34 -37.03
N ILE A 588 -2.34 7.42 -37.03
CA ILE A 588 -2.41 6.10 -36.41
C ILE A 588 -1.22 5.94 -35.45
N PRO A 589 -1.37 6.33 -34.17
CA PRO A 589 -0.32 6.15 -33.17
C PRO A 589 -0.18 4.66 -32.81
N ASN A 590 1.02 4.23 -32.43
CA ASN A 590 1.22 2.89 -31.89
C ASN A 590 0.80 2.87 -30.41
N PRO A 591 -0.11 1.99 -29.97
CA PRO A 591 -0.49 1.87 -28.56
C PRO A 591 0.59 1.30 -27.65
N GLU A 592 1.66 0.68 -28.18
CA GLU A 592 2.83 0.23 -27.40
C GLU A 592 3.63 1.41 -26.83
N TYR A 593 4.12 1.32 -25.60
CA TYR A 593 4.87 2.42 -24.95
C TYR A 593 6.35 2.42 -25.36
N THR A 594 6.83 3.60 -25.74
CA THR A 594 8.24 3.87 -26.06
C THR A 594 9.03 4.27 -24.81
N ALA A 595 10.36 4.20 -24.88
CA ALA A 595 11.22 4.64 -23.77
C ALA A 595 11.01 6.13 -23.41
N GLN A 596 10.78 6.98 -24.42
CA GLN A 596 10.53 8.42 -24.24
C GLN A 596 9.19 8.68 -23.53
N GLU A 597 8.14 7.93 -23.87
CA GLU A 597 6.84 8.05 -23.20
C GLU A 597 6.92 7.57 -21.77
N ARG A 598 7.59 6.43 -21.53
CA ARG A 598 7.80 5.91 -20.18
C ARG A 598 8.62 6.87 -19.31
N LEU A 599 9.65 7.52 -19.86
CA LEU A 599 10.41 8.57 -19.16
C LEU A 599 9.50 9.75 -18.77
N GLY A 600 8.68 10.25 -19.70
CA GLY A 600 7.70 11.30 -19.42
C GLY A 600 6.67 10.91 -18.35
N MET A 601 6.24 9.66 -18.32
CA MET A 601 5.35 9.13 -17.27
C MET A 601 6.08 9.02 -15.92
N HIS A 602 7.30 8.49 -15.87
CA HIS A 602 8.03 8.31 -14.61
C HIS A 602 8.48 9.64 -13.97
N ILE A 603 8.71 10.70 -14.76
CA ILE A 603 8.90 12.05 -14.22
C ILE A 603 7.63 12.56 -13.54
N GLN A 604 6.43 12.25 -14.07
CA GLN A 604 5.17 12.56 -13.39
C GLN A 604 5.04 11.75 -12.09
N TYR A 605 5.43 10.48 -12.10
CA TYR A 605 5.35 9.62 -10.91
C TYR A 605 6.28 10.13 -9.81
N LEU A 606 7.51 10.52 -10.17
CA LEU A 606 8.46 11.11 -9.24
C LEU A 606 7.93 12.42 -8.63
N SER A 607 7.26 13.24 -9.43
CA SER A 607 6.59 14.44 -8.92
C SER A 607 5.44 14.13 -7.98
N HIS A 608 4.67 13.06 -8.24
CA HIS A 608 3.56 12.68 -7.39
C HIS A 608 4.05 12.24 -6.01
N LEU A 609 5.10 11.41 -5.96
CA LEU A 609 5.76 10.94 -4.73
C LEU A 609 6.33 12.06 -3.83
N GLY A 610 6.24 13.33 -4.25
CA GLY A 610 6.67 14.47 -3.43
C GLY A 610 8.17 14.67 -3.40
N ASP A 611 8.88 14.32 -4.48
CA ASP A 611 10.33 14.48 -4.55
C ASP A 611 10.73 15.96 -4.35
N PRO A 612 11.54 16.29 -3.31
CA PRO A 612 12.00 17.67 -3.08
C PRO A 612 12.87 18.24 -4.20
N GLN A 613 13.47 17.40 -5.05
CA GLN A 613 14.37 17.80 -6.15
C GLN A 613 13.68 17.78 -7.52
N ILE A 614 12.37 17.57 -7.59
CA ILE A 614 11.66 17.41 -8.87
C ILE A 614 11.84 18.58 -9.84
N LEU A 615 11.87 19.82 -9.33
CA LEU A 615 12.03 21.01 -10.18
C LEU A 615 13.42 21.08 -10.82
N ASP A 616 14.45 20.67 -10.08
CA ASP A 616 15.83 20.59 -10.58
C ASP A 616 15.95 19.48 -11.63
N THR A 617 15.32 18.32 -11.37
CA THR A 617 15.23 17.22 -12.34
C THR A 617 14.56 17.66 -13.64
N ILE A 618 13.42 18.35 -13.56
CA ILE A 618 12.73 18.88 -14.74
C ILE A 618 13.63 19.87 -15.50
N ALA A 619 14.29 20.79 -14.80
CA ALA A 619 15.17 21.78 -15.41
C ALA A 619 16.38 21.14 -16.12
N ALA A 620 16.91 20.04 -15.58
CA ALA A 620 18.01 19.29 -16.18
C ALA A 620 17.58 18.52 -17.44
N VAL A 621 16.39 17.91 -17.43
CA VAL A 621 15.90 17.05 -18.53
C VAL A 621 15.35 17.87 -19.70
N LEU A 622 14.67 18.98 -19.43
CA LEU A 622 13.90 19.74 -20.41
C LEU A 622 14.68 20.16 -21.69
N PRO A 623 15.95 20.62 -21.64
CA PRO A 623 16.66 21.12 -22.81
C PRO A 623 16.89 20.09 -23.92
N ALA A 624 17.06 18.81 -23.56
CA ALA A 624 17.33 17.72 -24.50
C ALA A 624 16.11 16.80 -24.70
N ALA A 625 14.99 17.09 -24.02
CA ALA A 625 13.81 16.22 -23.97
C ALA A 625 13.04 16.16 -25.29
N ALA A 626 12.56 14.97 -25.67
CA ALA A 626 11.58 14.79 -26.73
C ALA A 626 10.17 15.29 -26.32
N ALA A 627 9.26 15.43 -27.28
CA ALA A 627 7.92 15.97 -27.01
C ALA A 627 7.11 15.22 -25.93
N PRO A 628 7.09 13.87 -25.87
CA PRO A 628 6.41 13.14 -24.79
C PRO A 628 7.02 13.39 -23.41
N VAL A 629 8.36 13.53 -23.34
CA VAL A 629 9.07 13.86 -22.11
C VAL A 629 8.74 15.29 -21.67
N ARG A 630 8.68 16.26 -22.60
CA ARG A 630 8.27 17.64 -22.27
C ARG A 630 6.82 17.71 -21.79
N MET A 631 5.90 16.91 -22.35
CA MET A 631 4.53 16.75 -21.84
C MET A 631 4.54 16.18 -20.41
N GLY A 632 5.34 15.15 -20.16
CA GLY A 632 5.57 14.59 -18.83
C GLY A 632 6.08 15.65 -17.84
N CYS A 633 7.09 16.42 -18.21
CA CYS A 633 7.62 17.52 -17.42
C CYS A 633 6.57 18.62 -17.14
N ALA A 634 5.73 18.95 -18.14
CA ALA A 634 4.65 19.91 -17.94
C ALA A 634 3.63 19.41 -16.92
N LYS A 635 3.21 18.14 -17.02
CA LYS A 635 2.32 17.51 -16.05
C LYS A 635 2.95 17.41 -14.65
N ALA A 636 4.23 17.03 -14.57
CA ALA A 636 4.98 17.00 -13.33
C ALA A 636 5.05 18.38 -12.67
N ALA A 637 5.32 19.46 -13.42
CA ALA A 637 5.31 20.82 -12.89
C ALA A 637 3.93 21.21 -12.32
N LEU A 638 2.83 20.77 -12.95
CA LEU A 638 1.47 20.96 -12.41
C LEU A 638 1.23 20.18 -11.13
N ILE A 639 1.67 18.91 -11.05
CA ILE A 639 1.56 18.07 -9.86
C ILE A 639 2.35 18.68 -8.69
N ALA A 640 3.57 19.17 -8.94
CA ALA A 640 4.39 19.86 -7.95
C ALA A 640 3.87 21.27 -7.56
N GLY A 641 2.87 21.79 -8.28
CA GLY A 641 2.28 23.11 -8.02
C GLY A 641 3.14 24.29 -8.49
N ASP A 642 4.13 24.07 -9.36
CA ASP A 642 4.93 25.14 -9.97
C ASP A 642 4.31 25.62 -11.29
N ARG A 643 3.40 26.58 -11.15
CA ARG A 643 2.69 27.22 -12.25
C ARG A 643 3.60 28.05 -13.17
N GLU A 644 4.72 28.56 -12.64
CA GLU A 644 5.65 29.37 -13.42
C GLU A 644 6.48 28.48 -14.33
N LEU A 645 7.01 27.39 -13.79
CA LEU A 645 7.72 26.37 -14.55
C LEU A 645 6.81 25.77 -15.62
N PHE A 646 5.57 25.45 -15.29
CA PHE A 646 4.59 24.99 -16.28
C PHE A 646 4.43 25.99 -17.44
N ARG A 647 4.21 27.29 -17.14
CA ARG A 647 4.10 28.33 -18.19
C ARG A 647 5.39 28.40 -19.02
N ARG A 648 6.55 28.30 -18.40
CA ARG A 648 7.85 28.31 -19.10
C ARG A 648 7.96 27.14 -20.08
N ILE A 649 7.58 25.93 -19.66
CA ILE A 649 7.55 24.75 -20.52
C ILE A 649 6.60 24.97 -21.70
N VAL A 650 5.35 25.38 -21.45
CA VAL A 650 4.34 25.55 -22.51
C VAL A 650 4.71 26.64 -23.52
N SER A 651 5.28 27.75 -23.06
CA SER A 651 5.72 28.85 -23.94
C SER A 651 6.99 28.50 -24.74
N SER A 652 7.84 27.60 -24.22
CA SER A 652 8.99 27.05 -24.95
C SER A 652 8.62 25.93 -25.93
N GLU A 653 7.46 25.29 -25.75
CA GLU A 653 7.00 24.20 -26.61
C GLU A 653 6.72 24.72 -28.03
N PRO A 654 7.24 24.07 -29.09
CA PRO A 654 6.91 24.44 -30.45
C PRO A 654 5.40 24.35 -30.75
N PRO A 655 4.87 25.23 -31.62
CA PRO A 655 3.46 25.17 -32.01
C PRO A 655 3.09 23.82 -32.61
N GLY A 656 2.08 23.17 -32.04
CA GLY A 656 1.62 21.85 -32.50
C GLY A 656 0.56 21.24 -31.58
N ARG A 657 0.20 19.98 -31.86
CA ARG A 657 -0.77 19.23 -31.04
C ARG A 657 -0.30 19.13 -29.60
N MET A 658 0.99 18.89 -29.35
CA MET A 658 1.52 18.75 -28.00
C MET A 658 1.27 20.01 -27.16
N GLN A 659 1.66 21.19 -27.66
CA GLN A 659 1.38 22.48 -26.99
C GLN A 659 -0.13 22.71 -26.81
N HIS A 660 -0.95 22.37 -27.81
CA HIS A 660 -2.41 22.48 -27.70
C HIS A 660 -2.96 21.66 -26.52
N TYR A 661 -2.58 20.38 -26.42
CA TYR A 661 -2.97 19.51 -25.31
C TYR A 661 -2.41 20.02 -23.97
N MET A 662 -1.15 20.46 -23.90
CA MET A 662 -0.58 21.04 -22.68
C MET A 662 -1.41 22.22 -22.19
N THR A 663 -1.84 23.12 -23.08
CA THR A 663 -2.67 24.26 -22.67
C THR A 663 -4.03 23.84 -22.14
N LYS A 664 -4.57 22.68 -22.57
CA LYS A 664 -5.87 22.16 -22.12
C LYS A 664 -5.82 21.43 -20.78
N LEU A 665 -4.64 21.02 -20.32
CA LEU A 665 -4.47 20.40 -19.00
C LEU A 665 -4.93 21.28 -17.83
N VAL A 666 -4.93 22.61 -18.02
CA VAL A 666 -5.25 23.58 -16.98
C VAL A 666 -6.46 24.44 -17.34
N VAL A 667 -7.22 24.78 -16.30
CA VAL A 667 -8.19 25.88 -16.38
C VAL A 667 -7.42 27.19 -16.53
N LYS A 668 -7.66 27.89 -17.64
CA LYS A 668 -6.95 29.11 -18.03
C LYS A 668 -7.92 30.19 -18.51
N ARG A 669 -7.51 31.45 -18.36
CA ARG A 669 -8.27 32.60 -18.85
C ARG A 669 -8.25 32.68 -20.38
N LYS A 670 -7.06 32.68 -20.99
CA LYS A 670 -6.86 32.60 -22.45
C LYS A 670 -5.67 31.72 -22.79
N THR A 671 -5.68 31.10 -23.96
CA THR A 671 -4.56 30.26 -24.44
C THR A 671 -3.26 31.08 -24.62
N ARG A 672 -3.38 32.33 -25.11
CA ARG A 672 -2.23 33.25 -25.27
C ARG A 672 -1.49 33.55 -23.97
N ASP A 673 -2.15 33.43 -22.82
CA ASP A 673 -1.53 33.65 -21.50
C ASP A 673 -0.41 32.63 -21.22
N LEU A 674 -0.49 31.46 -21.85
CA LEU A 674 0.46 30.35 -21.75
C LEU A 674 1.37 30.23 -22.97
N VAL A 675 0.83 30.42 -24.17
CA VAL A 675 1.55 30.20 -25.44
C VAL A 675 2.50 31.34 -25.77
N ASP A 676 2.09 32.59 -25.56
CA ASP A 676 2.90 33.74 -25.97
C ASP A 676 4.02 33.96 -24.91
N PRO A 677 5.31 33.70 -25.22
CA PRO A 677 6.40 33.91 -24.28
C PRO A 677 6.56 35.40 -23.97
N GLU A 678 6.47 36.23 -25.03
CA GLU A 678 6.48 37.68 -24.99
C GLU A 678 5.05 38.23 -25.17
N PRO A 679 4.68 39.33 -24.49
CA PRO A 679 3.37 39.96 -24.66
C PRO A 679 3.11 40.32 -26.12
N ARG A 680 2.05 39.75 -26.70
CA ARG A 680 1.62 40.10 -28.04
C ARG A 680 0.80 41.39 -28.03
N LEU A 681 1.10 42.30 -28.95
CA LEU A 681 0.33 43.52 -29.14
C LEU A 681 -1.08 43.18 -29.67
N LEU A 682 -2.10 43.57 -28.91
CA LEU A 682 -3.50 43.32 -29.20
C LEU A 682 -4.29 44.59 -28.91
N GLU A 683 -4.95 45.17 -29.93
CA GLU A 683 -5.73 46.41 -29.77
C GLU A 683 -4.90 47.54 -29.12
N ASP A 684 -3.66 47.71 -29.58
CA ASP A 684 -2.67 48.67 -29.07
C ASP A 684 -2.29 48.49 -27.58
N GLN A 685 -2.58 47.33 -26.99
CA GLN A 685 -2.24 46.97 -25.61
C GLN A 685 -1.39 45.70 -25.53
N TYR A 686 -0.46 45.67 -24.58
CA TYR A 686 0.29 44.46 -24.23
C TYR A 686 -0.37 43.77 -23.03
N GLU A 687 -0.77 42.51 -23.19
CA GLU A 687 -1.28 41.70 -22.10
C GLU A 687 -0.12 40.98 -21.37
N PHE A 688 0.08 41.27 -20.08
CA PHE A 688 1.08 40.58 -19.24
C PHE A 688 0.44 39.49 -18.40
N ALA A 689 0.60 38.23 -18.81
CA ALA A 689 0.03 37.08 -18.12
C ALA A 689 0.95 36.46 -17.06
N ALA A 690 2.25 36.78 -17.04
CA ALA A 690 3.19 36.21 -16.06
C ALA A 690 2.70 36.31 -14.60
N PRO A 691 2.12 37.44 -14.13
CA PRO A 691 1.59 37.57 -12.76
C PRO A 691 0.40 36.66 -12.41
N LEU A 692 -0.22 36.01 -13.40
CA LEU A 692 -1.29 35.02 -13.20
C LEU A 692 -0.74 33.61 -12.96
N TRP A 693 0.50 33.37 -13.37
CA TRP A 693 1.16 32.06 -13.33
C TRP A 693 2.36 32.02 -12.37
N THR A 694 2.77 33.15 -11.81
CA THR A 694 3.68 33.22 -10.66
C THR A 694 2.91 33.05 -9.35
N LYS A 695 3.47 32.34 -8.36
CA LYS A 695 2.92 32.27 -6.99
C LYS A 695 2.73 33.69 -6.43
N ARG A 696 1.50 34.22 -6.49
CA ARG A 696 1.13 35.33 -5.60
C ARG A 696 1.00 34.72 -4.21
N GLY A 697 1.69 35.30 -3.23
CA GLY A 697 1.59 34.88 -1.83
C GLY A 697 0.14 34.60 -1.45
N THR A 698 -0.08 33.39 -0.92
CA THR A 698 -1.28 33.00 -0.15
C THR A 698 -2.59 33.55 -0.70
N ARG A 699 -2.90 33.30 -1.98
CA ARG A 699 -4.28 33.37 -2.47
C ARG A 699 -4.76 31.95 -2.73
N ILE A 700 -5.57 31.45 -1.82
CA ILE A 700 -6.22 30.14 -1.89
C ILE A 700 -6.88 29.99 -3.27
N ASP A 701 -6.34 29.08 -4.07
CA ASP A 701 -6.85 28.82 -5.41
C ASP A 701 -8.08 27.91 -5.31
N ARG A 702 -9.27 28.52 -5.26
CA ARG A 702 -10.57 27.81 -5.19
C ARG A 702 -10.81 26.79 -6.31
N ASN A 703 -9.99 26.81 -7.36
CA ASN A 703 -10.08 25.90 -8.49
C ASN A 703 -9.19 24.66 -8.36
N THR A 704 -8.39 24.57 -7.30
CA THR A 704 -7.74 23.32 -6.89
C THR A 704 -8.58 22.67 -5.80
N LEU A 705 -8.61 21.34 -5.76
CA LEU A 705 -9.30 20.60 -4.69
C LEU A 705 -8.82 21.06 -3.30
N GLU A 706 -7.53 21.38 -3.16
CA GLU A 706 -6.95 21.91 -1.92
C GLU A 706 -7.46 23.30 -1.59
N GLY A 707 -7.53 24.20 -2.57
CA GLY A 707 -8.02 25.56 -2.32
C GLY A 707 -9.54 25.68 -2.23
N ALA A 708 -10.32 24.72 -2.73
CA ALA A 708 -11.75 24.61 -2.43
C ALA A 708 -11.97 24.25 -0.95
N VAL A 709 -11.15 23.35 -0.41
CA VAL A 709 -11.18 22.91 1.00
C VAL A 709 -10.69 24.03 1.94
N ASP A 710 -9.60 24.71 1.60
CA ASP A 710 -9.10 25.84 2.41
C ASP A 710 -10.06 27.04 2.39
N ALA A 711 -10.77 27.26 1.28
CA ALA A 711 -11.79 28.30 1.19
C ALA A 711 -13.04 27.99 2.03
N ALA A 712 -13.42 26.71 2.17
CA ALA A 712 -14.50 26.28 3.04
C ALA A 712 -14.15 26.48 4.53
N ARG A 713 -12.86 26.39 4.87
CA ARG A 713 -12.33 26.60 6.22
C ARG A 713 -12.27 28.07 6.65
N LEU A 714 -12.06 29.00 5.71
CA LEU A 714 -12.14 30.44 5.99
C LEU A 714 -13.58 30.98 6.17
N LEU A 715 -14.59 30.15 5.90
CA LEU A 715 -16.01 30.49 6.04
C LEU A 715 -16.66 29.85 7.28
N ARG A 716 -15.91 29.06 8.05
CA ARG A 716 -16.27 28.57 9.40
C ARG A 716 -15.36 29.25 10.41
#